data_AF-A0A1I0XSV3-F1
#
_entry.id   AF-A0A1I0XSV3-F1
#
_cell.length_a   1.000
_cell.length_b   1.000
_cell.length_c   1.000
_cell.angle_alpha   90.00
_cell.angle_beta   90.00
_cell.angle_gamma   90.00
#
_symmetry.space_group_name_H-M   'P 1'
#
loop_
_entity.id
_entity.type
_entity.pdbx_description
1 polymer ?
#
loop_
_entity_poly.entity_id
_entity_poly.type
_entity_poly.pdbx_seq_one_letter_code
_entity_poly.pdbx_strand_id
1 'polypeptide(L)'
;MALIEDGGPDTSGPTANITSISALLSTEAGPGTSVYTVAGLGGKNLARNASGNIALIDAGTFPTNDSLDLPRTLLSADVNGISSLISIEQIGTQVEAWAIRADGDFAPAQQLSLEGDDIQGLLGMTAVTLGGETFFVSTTTDAAGPVIWQLDGTSFAQVLQSTPPTDLAPGELSSPAALVIGETAQVLSLSSAGNSVVSFTLSEEGQLTGMQSIDLLEEVELSAPTSLATLDVAGSSYAIVGGSQDEKIAVVALGTDGDMRVTDVIGGDPSTQFAGAAILQTVTLGDRGYIVAGSTEGGLSLLTLLPNGRLLSLSTLDMEAVDAESAFAGLMLTADENGIDIFLVPDNEDAAEDGITRLHLDLGAVGEVIAFGDGAQSAIGTEHNDQIFGGAGNDVLLGGDGDDILIDGEGIDRLTGGDGSDVFVFSLDGVLDTVVDFQLGVDRLDLSSLTQERRVDALEIVSRSNGAEITIGDEVIRVITDDGSSLTAASFDAEDLFDIWHMDAAALVQGPVALAGSKLNDTLTGFGGDDRLMGGGGHDLLIGAGGDDRLDAETLFAEFDALSAQVCRIYWATLGRDPDPVGLHSWIDKLQDGVTGLDVVSGFVNSREFRSVYGDSTDEAFITLLYSNVLGRAPDPGGFETWTERLAGGMAREEAVLRFSESLEFKNSTADDVVAFSWSGLRAAAANDVFRLYQATLGRAPDEAGFLTWTERFADGMTSADAIDRFVSSAEFVSSYGSTSDNEFITLLYNNVLNRTPDPGGLETWLGRLSDGMARTEAVLRFSDSVEFRARSEPLMKEWLRDLGTDDTLDGGSGSNVLVGGVLSDCFVFRASDEGQHSVLDLEAWDTLEFEGFGYSSANEIRAHLTESEGAVLFEDAGVSVVFHDASLSLLDDGMFVF
;
A
#
# COMPACT_ATOMS: atom_id res chain seq x y z
N MET A 1 -16.36 -5.07 -37.39
CA MET A 1 -15.87 -6.43 -37.05
C MET A 1 -16.25 -7.44 -38.12
N ALA A 2 -15.30 -8.22 -38.64
CA ALA A 2 -15.55 -9.29 -39.61
C ALA A 2 -14.93 -10.60 -39.12
N LEU A 3 -15.75 -11.63 -38.92
CA LEU A 3 -15.26 -12.99 -38.64
C LEU A 3 -14.52 -13.53 -39.86
N ILE A 4 -13.20 -13.71 -39.74
CA ILE A 4 -12.42 -14.56 -40.64
C ILE A 4 -12.16 -15.86 -39.88
N GLU A 5 -13.09 -16.80 -40.06
CA GLU A 5 -12.94 -18.16 -39.58
C GLU A 5 -11.94 -18.89 -40.49
N ASP A 6 -10.65 -18.87 -40.15
CA ASP A 6 -9.63 -19.67 -40.84
C ASP A 6 -9.69 -21.12 -40.35
N GLY A 7 -10.72 -21.83 -40.84
CA GLY A 7 -10.70 -23.29 -41.00
C GLY A 7 -11.41 -24.09 -39.91
N GLY A 8 -12.62 -24.54 -40.23
CA GLY A 8 -13.09 -25.84 -39.74
C GLY A 8 -12.07 -26.95 -40.05
N PRO A 9 -12.12 -28.10 -39.36
CA PRO A 9 -11.03 -29.07 -39.29
C PRO A 9 -10.52 -29.46 -40.69
N ASP A 10 -9.32 -28.98 -41.05
CA ASP A 10 -8.60 -29.50 -42.22
C ASP A 10 -8.12 -30.92 -41.90
N THR A 11 -8.99 -31.86 -42.21
CA THR A 11 -8.75 -33.31 -42.10
C THR A 11 -7.73 -33.84 -43.10
N SER A 12 -7.03 -32.97 -43.85
CA SER A 12 -6.12 -33.36 -44.94
C SER A 12 -4.72 -32.73 -44.86
N GLY A 13 -4.15 -32.64 -43.65
CA GLY A 13 -2.74 -32.30 -43.44
C GLY A 13 -2.15 -32.92 -42.16
N PRO A 14 -0.82 -32.87 -41.97
CA PRO A 14 -0.17 -33.29 -40.71
C PRO A 14 -0.56 -32.42 -39.49
N THR A 15 -1.39 -31.39 -39.71
CA THR A 15 -2.08 -30.53 -38.74
C THR A 15 -3.36 -31.14 -38.17
N ALA A 16 -3.81 -32.30 -38.67
CA ALA A 16 -4.95 -33.01 -38.10
C ALA A 16 -4.60 -33.60 -36.72
N ASN A 17 -5.23 -33.05 -35.68
CA ASN A 17 -5.27 -33.49 -34.27
C ASN A 17 -4.18 -32.89 -33.36
N ILE A 18 -4.40 -31.64 -32.94
CA ILE A 18 -3.71 -31.02 -31.79
C ILE A 18 -4.71 -30.98 -30.64
N THR A 19 -4.85 -32.11 -29.96
CA THR A 19 -5.85 -32.36 -28.93
C THR A 19 -5.26 -32.14 -27.53
N SER A 20 -6.08 -31.81 -26.54
CA SER A 20 -5.66 -31.69 -25.13
C SER A 20 -4.64 -30.57 -24.88
N ILE A 21 -4.87 -29.37 -25.43
CA ILE A 21 -3.99 -28.21 -25.22
C ILE A 21 -4.20 -27.66 -23.81
N SER A 22 -3.12 -27.51 -23.04
CA SER A 22 -3.17 -27.02 -21.65
C SER A 22 -2.59 -25.62 -21.45
N ALA A 23 -1.87 -25.08 -22.44
CA ALA A 23 -1.34 -23.72 -22.39
C ALA A 23 -1.07 -23.16 -23.79
N LEU A 24 -1.17 -21.83 -23.90
CA LEU A 24 -0.83 -21.01 -25.07
C LEU A 24 0.16 -19.91 -24.66
N LEU A 25 1.04 -19.52 -25.57
CA LEU A 25 1.92 -18.37 -25.42
C LEU A 25 2.30 -17.79 -26.79
N SER A 26 2.40 -16.47 -26.92
CA SER A 26 2.94 -15.82 -28.10
C SER A 26 4.33 -15.23 -27.82
N THR A 27 5.22 -15.26 -28.81
CA THR A 27 6.49 -14.51 -28.76
C THR A 27 6.92 -14.05 -30.14
N GLU A 28 7.61 -12.92 -30.22
CA GLU A 28 8.15 -12.33 -31.45
C GLU A 28 9.50 -12.94 -31.90
N ALA A 29 9.86 -14.13 -31.41
CA ALA A 29 11.11 -14.79 -31.77
C ALA A 29 11.07 -15.43 -33.17
N GLY A 30 12.07 -15.12 -34.02
CA GLY A 30 12.25 -15.76 -35.33
C GLY A 30 11.66 -14.95 -36.50
N PRO A 31 10.90 -15.56 -37.45
CA PRO A 31 10.41 -14.86 -38.64
C PRO A 31 9.20 -13.93 -38.40
N GLY A 32 8.81 -13.68 -37.14
CA GLY A 32 7.67 -12.86 -36.72
C GLY A 32 6.96 -13.45 -35.49
N THR A 33 5.78 -12.94 -35.14
CA THR A 33 4.98 -13.44 -34.00
C THR A 33 4.56 -14.90 -34.19
N SER A 34 5.03 -15.75 -33.28
CA SER A 34 4.77 -17.19 -33.28
C SER A 34 3.93 -17.56 -32.06
N VAL A 35 2.91 -18.40 -32.26
CA VAL A 35 2.06 -18.95 -31.20
C VAL A 35 2.56 -20.34 -30.83
N TYR A 36 2.78 -20.57 -29.54
CA TYR A 36 3.29 -21.80 -28.94
C TYR A 36 2.22 -22.46 -28.08
N THR A 37 2.21 -23.79 -28.08
CA THR A 37 1.18 -24.59 -27.39
C THR A 37 1.83 -25.73 -26.60
N VAL A 38 1.18 -26.16 -25.51
CA VAL A 38 1.47 -27.45 -24.88
C VAL A 38 0.26 -28.35 -25.04
N ALA A 39 0.44 -29.54 -25.63
CA ALA A 39 -0.64 -30.53 -25.81
C ALA A 39 -0.37 -31.82 -25.00
N GLY A 40 -1.41 -32.51 -24.57
CA GLY A 40 -1.35 -33.81 -23.88
C GLY A 40 -0.83 -34.97 -24.74
N LEU A 41 -0.67 -36.15 -24.12
CA LEU A 41 -0.18 -37.44 -24.68
C LEU A 41 0.99 -37.31 -25.69
N GLY A 42 2.20 -37.05 -25.17
CA GLY A 42 3.44 -36.97 -25.96
C GLY A 42 3.70 -35.58 -26.56
N GLY A 43 3.28 -34.54 -25.83
CA GLY A 43 3.09 -33.16 -26.24
C GLY A 43 4.11 -32.62 -27.23
N LYS A 44 3.58 -31.99 -28.27
CA LYS A 44 4.32 -31.29 -29.31
C LYS A 44 4.14 -29.80 -29.11
N ASN A 45 5.23 -29.04 -28.94
CA ASN A 45 5.18 -27.57 -29.01
C ASN A 45 5.05 -27.16 -30.47
N LEU A 46 4.04 -26.40 -30.86
CA LEU A 46 3.81 -26.02 -32.26
C LEU A 46 4.02 -24.51 -32.40
N ALA A 47 4.75 -24.05 -33.42
CA ALA A 47 4.92 -22.61 -33.71
C ALA A 47 4.24 -22.23 -35.03
N ARG A 48 3.69 -21.00 -35.15
CA ARG A 48 3.04 -20.43 -36.35
C ARG A 48 3.98 -19.50 -37.13
N ASN A 49 3.83 -19.41 -38.46
CA ASN A 49 4.64 -18.50 -39.29
C ASN A 49 3.98 -17.13 -39.49
N ALA A 50 4.78 -16.13 -39.88
CA ALA A 50 4.40 -14.73 -40.03
C ALA A 50 3.38 -14.39 -41.15
N SER A 51 2.75 -15.38 -41.79
CA SER A 51 1.82 -15.17 -42.92
C SER A 51 0.33 -15.22 -42.55
N GLY A 52 -0.01 -15.28 -41.27
CA GLY A 52 -1.39 -15.27 -40.82
C GLY A 52 -2.07 -16.65 -40.76
N ASN A 53 -1.47 -17.71 -41.30
CA ASN A 53 -2.06 -19.06 -41.25
C ASN A 53 -1.46 -19.87 -40.09
N ILE A 54 -2.29 -20.51 -39.26
CA ILE A 54 -1.82 -21.47 -38.25
C ILE A 54 -1.25 -22.69 -39.01
N ALA A 55 0.07 -22.86 -38.97
CA ALA A 55 0.77 -23.97 -39.59
C ALA A 55 1.90 -24.42 -38.67
N LEU A 56 2.06 -25.73 -38.49
CA LEU A 56 3.12 -26.32 -37.69
C LEU A 56 4.51 -26.01 -38.26
N ILE A 57 5.32 -25.22 -37.54
CA ILE A 57 6.74 -24.98 -37.84
C ILE A 57 7.62 -26.13 -37.35
N ASP A 58 7.65 -26.41 -36.04
CA ASP A 58 8.45 -27.45 -35.41
C ASP A 58 7.69 -28.10 -34.23
N ALA A 59 8.13 -29.26 -33.76
CA ALA A 59 7.54 -30.01 -32.65
C ALA A 59 8.61 -30.66 -31.75
N GLY A 60 8.70 -30.22 -30.49
CA GLY A 60 9.48 -30.88 -29.44
C GLY A 60 8.62 -31.84 -28.61
N THR A 61 9.17 -32.98 -28.17
CA THR A 61 8.45 -33.95 -27.29
C THR A 61 8.94 -33.89 -25.85
N PHE A 62 8.01 -33.83 -24.89
CA PHE A 62 8.33 -33.96 -23.47
C PHE A 62 8.75 -35.39 -23.10
N PRO A 63 9.74 -35.59 -22.21
CA PRO A 63 10.08 -36.90 -21.65
C PRO A 63 8.88 -37.47 -20.89
N THR A 64 8.40 -38.65 -21.26
CA THR A 64 7.31 -39.31 -20.55
C THR A 64 7.79 -39.79 -19.19
N ASN A 65 7.42 -39.09 -18.12
CA ASN A 65 7.25 -39.72 -16.81
C ASN A 65 5.86 -40.40 -16.84
N ASP A 66 5.70 -41.57 -16.21
CA ASP A 66 4.49 -42.42 -16.31
C ASP A 66 3.16 -41.77 -15.82
N SER A 67 3.12 -40.46 -15.53
CA SER A 67 1.90 -39.69 -15.21
C SER A 67 1.59 -38.69 -16.33
N LEU A 68 0.48 -38.92 -17.03
CA LEU A 68 0.13 -38.32 -18.32
C LEU A 68 -0.70 -37.03 -18.27
N ASP A 69 -0.94 -36.42 -17.10
CA ASP A 69 -2.05 -35.45 -16.93
C ASP A 69 -1.69 -34.18 -16.13
N LEU A 70 -0.42 -33.76 -16.03
CA LEU A 70 -0.09 -32.58 -15.22
C LEU A 70 -0.18 -31.28 -16.04
N PRO A 71 -0.98 -30.29 -15.59
CA PRO A 71 -1.05 -28.98 -16.25
C PRO A 71 0.33 -28.32 -16.25
N ARG A 72 0.62 -27.65 -17.37
CA ARG A 72 1.89 -26.98 -17.63
C ARG A 72 1.60 -25.55 -18.04
N THR A 73 2.44 -24.62 -17.59
CA THR A 73 2.44 -23.23 -18.07
C THR A 73 3.60 -23.03 -19.05
N LEU A 74 3.43 -22.11 -19.99
CA LEU A 74 4.49 -21.62 -20.87
C LEU A 74 4.91 -20.21 -20.46
N LEU A 75 6.21 -19.95 -20.58
CA LEU A 75 6.83 -18.65 -20.40
C LEU A 75 7.81 -18.43 -21.55
N SER A 76 7.93 -17.20 -22.05
CA SER A 76 9.04 -16.79 -22.90
C SER A 76 9.96 -15.88 -22.13
N ALA A 77 11.27 -16.08 -22.28
CA ALA A 77 12.28 -15.21 -21.72
C ALA A 77 13.45 -15.08 -22.70
N ASP A 78 14.09 -13.91 -22.73
CA ASP A 78 15.42 -13.82 -23.30
C ASP A 78 16.42 -14.36 -22.27
N VAL A 79 17.28 -15.28 -22.67
CA VAL A 79 18.24 -15.91 -21.78
C VAL A 79 19.61 -15.77 -22.42
N ASN A 80 20.44 -14.89 -21.86
CA ASN A 80 21.78 -14.59 -22.41
C ASN A 80 21.75 -14.14 -23.88
N GLY A 81 20.76 -13.35 -24.29
CA GLY A 81 20.58 -12.88 -25.67
C GLY A 81 19.95 -13.91 -26.60
N ILE A 82 19.30 -14.93 -26.05
CA ILE A 82 18.64 -16.01 -26.80
C ILE A 82 17.20 -16.14 -26.32
N SER A 83 16.25 -15.82 -27.21
CA SER A 83 14.83 -16.07 -26.98
C SER A 83 14.59 -17.55 -26.71
N SER A 84 14.01 -17.85 -25.55
CA SER A 84 13.82 -19.20 -25.06
C SER A 84 12.37 -19.41 -24.65
N LEU A 85 11.80 -20.54 -25.04
CA LEU A 85 10.53 -21.04 -24.55
C LEU A 85 10.80 -21.89 -23.30
N ILE A 86 10.08 -21.64 -22.23
CA ILE A 86 10.22 -22.33 -20.96
C ILE A 86 8.88 -22.97 -20.60
N SER A 87 8.89 -24.28 -20.35
CA SER A 87 7.73 -25.03 -19.88
C SER A 87 7.92 -25.41 -18.43
N ILE A 88 6.85 -25.22 -17.65
CA ILE A 88 6.86 -25.35 -16.21
C ILE A 88 5.78 -26.34 -15.81
N GLU A 89 6.17 -27.36 -15.05
CA GLU A 89 5.24 -28.33 -14.49
C GLU A 89 4.63 -27.80 -13.18
N GLN A 90 3.32 -27.53 -13.15
CA GLN A 90 2.66 -26.89 -11.99
C GLN A 90 2.64 -27.77 -10.73
N ILE A 91 2.65 -29.09 -10.86
CA ILE A 91 2.59 -30.02 -9.72
C ILE A 91 3.97 -30.66 -9.44
N GLY A 92 5.00 -30.23 -10.17
CA GLY A 92 6.37 -30.74 -10.08
C GLY A 92 7.41 -29.63 -9.88
N THR A 93 8.68 -29.99 -10.02
CA THR A 93 9.83 -29.06 -10.00
C THR A 93 10.62 -29.11 -11.30
N GLN A 94 10.08 -29.77 -12.34
CA GLN A 94 10.75 -29.87 -13.63
C GLN A 94 10.44 -28.64 -14.47
N VAL A 95 11.51 -27.99 -14.89
CA VAL A 95 11.46 -26.89 -15.85
C VAL A 95 12.24 -27.32 -17.08
N GLU A 96 11.68 -27.10 -18.26
CA GLU A 96 12.34 -27.39 -19.53
C GLU A 96 12.45 -26.12 -20.36
N ALA A 97 13.58 -25.91 -21.00
CA ALA A 97 13.83 -24.75 -21.85
C ALA A 97 14.25 -25.16 -23.27
N TRP A 98 13.75 -24.42 -24.25
CA TRP A 98 14.13 -24.53 -25.66
C TRP A 98 14.55 -23.17 -26.17
N ALA A 99 15.81 -23.03 -26.58
CA ALA A 99 16.22 -21.87 -27.37
C ALA A 99 15.48 -21.89 -28.73
N ILE A 100 14.88 -20.76 -29.08
CA ILE A 100 14.18 -20.54 -30.34
C ILE A 100 15.20 -20.03 -31.35
N ARG A 101 15.34 -20.72 -32.48
CA ARG A 101 16.23 -20.29 -33.56
C ARG A 101 15.59 -19.20 -34.40
N ALA A 102 16.39 -18.51 -35.20
CA ALA A 102 15.93 -17.43 -36.08
C ALA A 102 14.89 -17.86 -37.13
N ASP A 103 14.79 -19.16 -37.44
CA ASP A 103 13.78 -19.75 -38.33
C ASP A 103 12.52 -20.24 -37.58
N GLY A 104 12.46 -20.08 -36.25
CA GLY A 104 11.36 -20.53 -35.40
C GLY A 104 11.53 -21.97 -34.88
N ASP A 105 12.52 -22.72 -35.37
CA ASP A 105 12.79 -24.09 -34.93
C ASP A 105 13.38 -24.12 -33.51
N PHE A 106 13.14 -25.21 -32.78
CA PHE A 106 13.71 -25.39 -31.45
C PHE A 106 15.14 -25.95 -31.50
N ALA A 107 15.98 -25.45 -30.59
CA ALA A 107 17.14 -26.21 -30.14
C ALA A 107 16.70 -27.45 -29.34
N PRO A 108 17.57 -28.47 -29.18
CA PRO A 108 17.26 -29.59 -28.29
C PRO A 108 16.89 -29.10 -26.90
N ALA A 109 15.83 -29.70 -26.33
CA ALA A 109 15.34 -29.39 -24.98
C ALA A 109 16.47 -29.49 -23.96
N GLN A 110 16.52 -28.52 -23.06
CA GLN A 110 17.38 -28.55 -21.90
C GLN A 110 16.53 -28.69 -20.65
N GLN A 111 16.76 -29.77 -19.91
CA GLN A 111 16.14 -29.93 -18.59
C GLN A 111 16.88 -29.04 -17.59
N LEU A 112 16.13 -28.20 -16.91
CA LEU A 112 16.62 -27.31 -15.87
C LEU A 112 16.16 -27.86 -14.51
N SER A 113 17.07 -27.84 -13.54
CA SER A 113 16.74 -28.18 -12.15
C SER A 113 16.63 -26.90 -11.33
N LEU A 114 15.55 -26.78 -10.57
CA LEU A 114 15.45 -25.82 -9.47
C LEU A 114 16.20 -26.44 -8.29
N GLU A 115 17.37 -25.89 -7.95
CA GLU A 115 18.21 -26.38 -6.85
C GLU A 115 17.99 -25.53 -5.57
N GLY A 116 17.73 -26.20 -4.44
CA GLY A 116 17.46 -25.61 -3.12
C GLY A 116 16.82 -26.66 -2.20
N ASP A 117 17.17 -26.68 -0.90
CA ASP A 117 16.79 -27.77 0.02
C ASP A 117 15.27 -27.81 0.37
N ASP A 118 14.50 -26.76 0.05
CA ASP A 118 13.09 -26.58 0.46
C ASP A 118 12.20 -26.02 -0.67
N ILE A 119 12.12 -26.71 -1.83
CA ILE A 119 11.11 -26.36 -2.85
C ILE A 119 10.27 -27.56 -3.23
N GLN A 120 8.98 -27.46 -2.93
CA GLN A 120 7.92 -28.38 -3.29
C GLN A 120 6.81 -27.59 -3.98
N GLY A 121 6.43 -28.01 -5.20
CA GLY A 121 5.26 -27.50 -5.92
C GLY A 121 5.33 -26.03 -6.34
N LEU A 122 5.40 -25.77 -7.65
CA LEU A 122 5.32 -24.42 -8.22
C LEU A 122 3.86 -23.96 -8.31
N LEU A 123 3.52 -22.86 -7.66
CA LEU A 123 2.20 -22.23 -7.79
C LEU A 123 2.14 -21.30 -9.01
N GLY A 124 3.28 -20.75 -9.42
CA GLY A 124 3.41 -19.98 -10.65
C GLY A 124 4.83 -19.47 -10.87
N MET A 125 5.11 -18.97 -12.06
CA MET A 125 6.40 -18.36 -12.39
C MET A 125 6.25 -17.34 -13.52
N THR A 126 6.98 -16.24 -13.40
CA THR A 126 7.13 -15.21 -14.44
C THR A 126 8.61 -14.90 -14.67
N ALA A 127 8.94 -14.16 -15.74
CA ALA A 127 10.26 -13.63 -16.00
C ALA A 127 10.21 -12.12 -16.24
N VAL A 128 11.26 -11.45 -15.79
CA VAL A 128 11.46 -10.02 -15.99
C VAL A 128 12.92 -9.76 -16.34
N THR A 129 13.14 -8.84 -17.29
CA THR A 129 14.49 -8.43 -17.69
C THR A 129 14.77 -7.03 -17.19
N LEU A 130 15.82 -6.88 -16.38
CA LEU A 130 16.19 -5.65 -15.70
C LEU A 130 17.72 -5.48 -15.76
N GLY A 131 18.22 -4.28 -16.07
CA GLY A 131 19.66 -4.06 -16.24
C GLY A 131 20.33 -4.89 -17.36
N GLY A 132 19.54 -5.50 -18.25
CA GLY A 132 20.02 -6.43 -19.28
C GLY A 132 20.20 -7.88 -18.80
N GLU A 133 19.85 -8.17 -17.56
CA GLU A 133 19.82 -9.51 -16.98
C GLU A 133 18.36 -9.99 -16.82
N THR A 134 18.14 -11.29 -16.98
CA THR A 134 16.78 -11.87 -16.86
C THR A 134 16.65 -12.67 -15.58
N PHE A 135 15.68 -12.27 -14.77
CA PHE A 135 15.31 -12.91 -13.52
C PHE A 135 14.02 -13.69 -13.72
N PHE A 136 13.92 -14.87 -13.11
CA PHE A 136 12.66 -15.60 -12.99
C PHE A 136 12.15 -15.46 -11.56
N VAL A 137 10.86 -15.23 -11.42
CA VAL A 137 10.20 -15.09 -10.13
C VAL A 137 9.19 -16.21 -10.01
N SER A 138 9.26 -17.02 -8.96
CA SER A 138 8.29 -18.08 -8.71
C SER A 138 7.60 -17.95 -7.37
N THR A 139 6.37 -18.40 -7.29
CA THR A 139 5.71 -18.72 -6.00
C THR A 139 5.64 -20.23 -5.83
N THR A 140 5.78 -20.71 -4.59
CA THR A 140 5.86 -22.14 -4.26
C THR A 140 4.95 -22.48 -3.09
N THR A 141 4.65 -23.77 -2.88
CA THR A 141 3.76 -24.19 -1.78
C THR A 141 4.40 -24.10 -0.39
N ASP A 142 5.72 -23.96 -0.31
CA ASP A 142 6.51 -23.99 0.91
C ASP A 142 7.25 -22.69 1.24
N ALA A 143 7.33 -21.75 0.29
CA ALA A 143 7.84 -20.40 0.53
C ALA A 143 6.70 -19.46 0.97
N ALA A 144 7.01 -18.57 1.91
CA ALA A 144 6.09 -17.50 2.35
C ALA A 144 6.03 -16.32 1.35
N GLY A 145 7.04 -16.17 0.49
CA GLY A 145 7.13 -15.08 -0.49
C GLY A 145 7.67 -15.56 -1.85
N PRO A 146 7.77 -14.67 -2.84
CA PRO A 146 8.34 -15.01 -4.13
C PRO A 146 9.82 -15.39 -4.02
N VAL A 147 10.26 -16.29 -4.88
CA VAL A 147 11.64 -16.77 -4.98
C VAL A 147 12.23 -16.29 -6.29
N ILE A 148 13.37 -15.60 -6.21
CA ILE A 148 14.10 -15.08 -7.38
C ILE A 148 15.15 -16.09 -7.85
N TRP A 149 15.17 -16.28 -9.16
CA TRP A 149 16.06 -17.19 -9.86
C TRP A 149 16.82 -16.45 -10.94
N GLN A 150 18.09 -16.79 -11.10
CA GLN A 150 18.86 -16.45 -12.29
C GLN A 150 19.32 -17.73 -12.97
N LEU A 151 19.35 -17.73 -14.31
CA LEU A 151 19.86 -18.87 -15.05
C LEU A 151 21.37 -18.75 -15.28
N ASP A 152 22.17 -19.68 -14.74
CA ASP A 152 23.59 -19.83 -15.07
C ASP A 152 23.80 -21.12 -15.86
N GLY A 153 24.06 -20.98 -17.16
CA GLY A 153 24.34 -22.09 -18.05
C GLY A 153 23.17 -23.09 -18.14
N THR A 154 23.24 -24.19 -17.38
CA THR A 154 22.21 -25.24 -17.38
C THR A 154 21.48 -25.46 -16.07
N SER A 155 21.60 -24.53 -15.14
CA SER A 155 20.95 -24.56 -13.83
C SER A 155 20.33 -23.20 -13.53
N PHE A 156 19.18 -23.19 -12.86
CA PHE A 156 18.71 -21.98 -12.16
C PHE A 156 19.62 -21.81 -10.95
N ALA A 157 20.75 -21.14 -11.15
CA ALA A 157 21.79 -21.02 -10.15
C ALA A 157 21.43 -19.89 -9.19
N GLN A 158 21.10 -20.34 -7.98
CA GLN A 158 21.19 -19.59 -6.72
C GLN A 158 20.05 -18.61 -6.42
N VAL A 159 19.24 -18.99 -5.43
CA VAL A 159 18.37 -18.11 -4.65
C VAL A 159 19.21 -16.96 -4.08
N LEU A 160 19.00 -15.73 -4.59
CA LEU A 160 19.69 -14.53 -4.09
C LEU A 160 19.13 -14.09 -2.72
N GLN A 161 17.87 -14.42 -2.44
CA GLN A 161 17.22 -14.16 -1.14
C GLN A 161 15.96 -15.04 -0.98
N SER A 162 15.71 -15.53 0.22
CA SER A 162 14.39 -16.03 0.64
C SER A 162 13.88 -15.13 1.77
N THR A 163 12.65 -14.64 1.60
CA THR A 163 11.79 -13.88 2.55
C THR A 163 12.30 -12.51 3.05
N PRO A 164 11.65 -11.40 2.68
CA PRO A 164 11.50 -10.28 3.60
C PRO A 164 10.76 -10.75 4.87
N PRO A 165 10.94 -10.12 6.04
CA PRO A 165 10.14 -10.45 7.22
C PRO A 165 8.68 -10.03 6.96
N THR A 166 7.82 -11.00 6.69
CA THR A 166 6.42 -10.77 6.33
C THR A 166 5.52 -11.74 7.10
N ASP A 167 4.31 -11.32 7.46
CA ASP A 167 3.29 -12.16 8.11
C ASP A 167 2.60 -13.17 7.15
N LEU A 168 3.14 -13.39 5.94
CA LEU A 168 2.60 -14.32 4.95
C LEU A 168 2.81 -15.79 5.34
N ALA A 169 1.78 -16.60 5.14
CA ALA A 169 1.87 -18.04 5.33
C ALA A 169 2.57 -18.72 4.13
N PRO A 170 3.31 -19.82 4.35
CA PRO A 170 3.83 -20.65 3.25
C PRO A 170 2.73 -21.08 2.27
N GLY A 171 2.96 -20.89 0.97
CA GLY A 171 2.02 -21.27 -0.09
C GLY A 171 0.82 -20.34 -0.27
N GLU A 172 0.82 -19.17 0.38
CA GLU A 172 -0.27 -18.19 0.28
C GLU A 172 -0.31 -17.48 -1.08
N LEU A 173 0.86 -17.18 -1.65
CA LEU A 173 1.00 -16.42 -2.88
C LEU A 173 0.88 -17.28 -4.15
N SER A 174 0.20 -16.75 -5.16
CA SER A 174 -0.05 -17.40 -6.45
C SER A 174 -0.04 -16.41 -7.61
N SER A 175 -0.01 -16.92 -8.84
CA SER A 175 -0.11 -16.11 -10.08
C SER A 175 0.87 -14.93 -10.12
N PRO A 176 2.19 -15.17 -10.05
CA PRO A 176 3.16 -14.07 -10.06
C PRO A 176 3.16 -13.37 -11.43
N ALA A 177 3.18 -12.04 -11.40
CA ALA A 177 3.39 -11.17 -12.55
C ALA A 177 4.54 -10.20 -12.25
N ALA A 178 5.14 -9.63 -13.28
CA ALA A 178 6.22 -8.66 -13.10
C ALA A 178 6.13 -7.57 -14.17
N LEU A 179 6.46 -6.34 -13.79
CA LEU A 179 6.43 -5.17 -14.65
C LEU A 179 7.62 -4.27 -14.33
N VAL A 180 8.31 -3.76 -15.35
CA VAL A 180 9.46 -2.87 -15.15
C VAL A 180 8.94 -1.43 -15.03
N ILE A 181 9.26 -0.76 -13.91
CA ILE A 181 8.87 0.63 -13.66
C ILE A 181 10.13 1.42 -13.32
N GLY A 182 10.57 2.29 -14.22
CA GLY A 182 11.82 3.03 -14.06
C GLY A 182 13.05 2.12 -14.11
N GLU A 183 13.85 2.12 -13.04
CA GLU A 183 15.08 1.31 -12.90
C GLU A 183 14.86 0.01 -12.10
N THR A 184 13.63 -0.24 -11.63
CA THR A 184 13.26 -1.43 -10.85
C THR A 184 12.17 -2.21 -11.55
N ALA A 185 11.85 -3.41 -11.03
CA ALA A 185 10.66 -4.14 -11.43
C ALA A 185 9.74 -4.39 -10.24
N GLN A 186 8.44 -4.19 -10.42
CA GLN A 186 7.43 -4.58 -9.46
C GLN A 186 7.02 -6.03 -9.71
N VAL A 187 7.20 -6.87 -8.70
CA VAL A 187 6.84 -8.29 -8.67
C VAL A 187 5.54 -8.42 -7.89
N LEU A 188 4.47 -8.76 -8.60
CA LEU A 188 3.13 -8.85 -8.06
C LEU A 188 2.72 -10.30 -7.88
N SER A 189 1.89 -10.58 -6.88
CA SER A 189 1.29 -11.90 -6.67
C SER A 189 -0.07 -11.77 -5.98
N LEU A 190 -0.97 -12.71 -6.25
CA LEU A 190 -2.26 -12.79 -5.57
C LEU A 190 -2.13 -13.59 -4.26
N SER A 191 -2.66 -13.06 -3.17
CA SER A 191 -2.99 -13.83 -1.97
C SER A 191 -4.48 -14.16 -1.97
N SER A 192 -4.82 -15.42 -2.25
CA SER A 192 -6.21 -15.88 -2.16
C SER A 192 -6.73 -15.96 -0.72
N ALA A 193 -5.85 -16.15 0.26
CA ALA A 193 -6.22 -16.22 1.67
C ALA A 193 -6.47 -14.82 2.25
N GLY A 194 -5.68 -13.83 1.81
CA GLY A 194 -5.80 -12.42 2.18
C GLY A 194 -6.66 -11.59 1.22
N ASN A 195 -7.23 -12.18 0.17
CA ASN A 195 -7.95 -11.47 -0.90
C ASN A 195 -7.20 -10.23 -1.45
N SER A 196 -5.88 -10.32 -1.55
CA SER A 196 -5.03 -9.15 -1.82
C SER A 196 -4.13 -9.32 -3.03
N VAL A 197 -3.68 -8.20 -3.59
CA VAL A 197 -2.46 -8.16 -4.42
C VAL A 197 -1.31 -7.76 -3.52
N VAL A 198 -0.21 -8.49 -3.63
CA VAL A 198 1.04 -8.20 -2.90
C VAL A 198 2.11 -7.83 -3.91
N SER A 199 2.79 -6.70 -3.68
CA SER A 199 3.89 -6.20 -4.51
C SER A 199 5.22 -6.26 -3.77
N PHE A 200 6.28 -6.59 -4.50
CA PHE A 200 7.67 -6.50 -4.06
C PHE A 200 8.50 -5.77 -5.12
N THR A 201 9.42 -4.91 -4.72
CA THR A 201 10.36 -4.25 -5.63
C THR A 201 11.60 -5.12 -5.86
N LEU A 202 11.92 -5.41 -7.11
CA LEU A 202 13.11 -6.13 -7.56
C LEU A 202 14.13 -5.14 -8.15
N SER A 203 15.35 -5.13 -7.60
CA SER A 203 16.47 -4.31 -8.10
C SER A 203 17.24 -4.98 -9.24
N GLU A 204 18.06 -4.20 -9.97
CA GLU A 204 18.96 -4.71 -11.02
C GLU A 204 19.95 -5.77 -10.51
N GLU A 205 20.25 -5.77 -9.21
CA GLU A 205 21.09 -6.79 -8.56
C GLU A 205 20.33 -8.07 -8.19
N GLY A 206 19.03 -8.15 -8.49
CA GLY A 206 18.19 -9.30 -8.18
C GLY A 206 17.77 -9.38 -6.70
N GLN A 207 17.79 -8.24 -5.99
CA GLN A 207 17.33 -8.16 -4.59
C GLN A 207 15.86 -7.79 -4.52
N LEU A 208 15.10 -8.51 -3.70
CA LEU A 208 13.72 -8.15 -3.37
C LEU A 208 13.69 -7.28 -2.11
N THR A 209 13.06 -6.11 -2.24
CA THR A 209 12.85 -5.13 -1.18
C THR A 209 11.46 -4.54 -1.30
N GLY A 210 10.95 -3.92 -0.22
CA GLY A 210 9.60 -3.38 -0.22
C GLY A 210 8.55 -4.49 -0.22
N MET A 211 7.53 -4.35 0.60
CA MET A 211 6.33 -5.16 0.52
C MET A 211 5.16 -4.22 0.71
N GLN A 212 4.31 -4.17 -0.31
CA GLN A 212 3.05 -3.45 -0.28
C GLN A 212 1.95 -4.47 -0.52
N SER A 213 0.78 -4.28 0.09
CA SER A 213 -0.39 -5.11 -0.15
C SER A 213 -1.65 -4.29 -0.17
N ILE A 214 -2.57 -4.63 -1.06
CA ILE A 214 -3.88 -3.99 -1.19
C ILE A 214 -4.96 -5.06 -0.98
N ASP A 215 -5.82 -4.91 0.03
CA ASP A 215 -6.88 -5.88 0.35
C ASP A 215 -8.11 -5.57 -0.50
N LEU A 216 -8.33 -6.39 -1.53
CA LEU A 216 -9.40 -6.15 -2.48
C LEU A 216 -10.79 -6.49 -1.91
N LEU A 217 -10.87 -7.31 -0.86
CA LEU A 217 -12.15 -7.62 -0.22
C LEU A 217 -12.61 -6.45 0.64
N GLU A 218 -11.71 -5.86 1.42
CA GLU A 218 -12.05 -4.70 2.26
C GLU A 218 -12.23 -3.43 1.43
N GLU A 219 -11.39 -3.18 0.44
CA GLU A 219 -11.44 -1.95 -0.35
C GLU A 219 -12.56 -1.95 -1.39
N VAL A 220 -12.76 -3.06 -2.10
CA VAL A 220 -13.64 -3.10 -3.29
C VAL A 220 -14.56 -4.31 -3.36
N GLU A 221 -14.69 -5.04 -2.24
CA GLU A 221 -15.53 -6.22 -2.11
C GLU A 221 -15.27 -7.25 -3.25
N LEU A 222 -14.00 -7.44 -3.62
CA LEU A 222 -13.55 -8.47 -4.56
C LEU A 222 -12.91 -9.60 -3.75
N SER A 223 -13.54 -10.77 -3.81
CA SER A 223 -13.13 -11.97 -3.09
C SER A 223 -12.52 -13.02 -4.03
N ALA A 224 -11.64 -13.84 -3.46
CA ALA A 224 -10.96 -14.93 -4.14
C ALA A 224 -10.33 -14.50 -5.48
N PRO A 225 -9.37 -13.56 -5.46
CA PRO A 225 -8.66 -13.14 -6.66
C PRO A 225 -7.94 -14.35 -7.27
N THR A 226 -8.14 -14.59 -8.56
CA THR A 226 -7.60 -15.76 -9.27
C THR A 226 -6.84 -15.43 -10.55
N SER A 227 -7.14 -14.29 -11.17
CA SER A 227 -6.47 -13.86 -12.40
C SER A 227 -5.75 -12.54 -12.16
N LEU A 228 -4.49 -12.46 -12.61
CA LEU A 228 -3.65 -11.28 -12.53
C LEU A 228 -2.97 -11.07 -13.88
N ALA A 229 -3.12 -9.87 -14.42
CA ALA A 229 -2.37 -9.42 -15.58
C ALA A 229 -1.78 -8.02 -15.31
N THR A 230 -0.74 -7.65 -16.04
CA THR A 230 -0.13 -6.32 -15.94
C THR A 230 -0.18 -5.62 -17.30
N LEU A 231 -0.19 -4.29 -17.27
CA LEU A 231 -0.26 -3.48 -18.49
C LEU A 231 0.37 -2.10 -18.28
N ASP A 232 1.17 -1.67 -19.24
CA ASP A 232 1.63 -0.28 -19.35
C ASP A 232 0.80 0.45 -20.41
N VAL A 233 0.29 1.63 -20.05
CA VAL A 233 -0.52 2.51 -20.91
C VAL A 233 -0.02 3.93 -20.75
N ALA A 234 0.45 4.53 -21.85
CA ALA A 234 0.93 5.92 -21.90
C ALA A 234 1.91 6.31 -20.76
N GLY A 235 2.75 5.37 -20.30
CA GLY A 235 3.73 5.60 -19.23
C GLY A 235 3.21 5.36 -17.80
N SER A 236 1.94 5.00 -17.65
CA SER A 236 1.35 4.55 -16.38
C SER A 236 1.28 3.02 -16.35
N SER A 237 1.52 2.44 -15.19
CA SER A 237 1.62 0.99 -14.98
C SER A 237 0.47 0.48 -14.12
N TYR A 238 -0.16 -0.62 -14.53
CA TYR A 238 -1.34 -1.17 -13.87
C TYR A 238 -1.30 -2.69 -13.69
N ALA A 239 -1.92 -3.16 -12.62
CA ALA A 239 -2.37 -4.54 -12.43
C ALA A 239 -3.88 -4.65 -12.65
N ILE A 240 -4.29 -5.66 -13.41
CA ILE A 240 -5.69 -6.01 -13.66
C ILE A 240 -6.00 -7.31 -12.93
N VAL A 241 -6.99 -7.27 -12.02
CA VAL A 241 -7.28 -8.37 -11.11
C VAL A 241 -8.71 -8.86 -11.29
N GLY A 242 -8.86 -10.16 -11.54
CA GLY A 242 -10.16 -10.83 -11.66
C GLY A 242 -10.45 -11.74 -10.47
N GLY A 243 -11.67 -11.65 -9.93
CA GLY A 243 -12.18 -12.52 -8.87
C GLY A 243 -12.90 -13.76 -9.43
N SER A 244 -12.77 -14.89 -8.75
CA SER A 244 -13.47 -16.13 -9.13
C SER A 244 -14.89 -16.25 -8.55
N GLN A 245 -15.18 -15.52 -7.46
CA GLN A 245 -16.47 -15.59 -6.76
C GLN A 245 -17.36 -14.38 -7.04
N ASP A 246 -16.78 -13.32 -7.56
CA ASP A 246 -17.46 -12.06 -7.86
C ASP A 246 -17.37 -11.78 -9.36
N GLU A 247 -18.43 -11.20 -9.91
CA GLU A 247 -18.42 -10.69 -11.28
C GLU A 247 -17.80 -9.29 -11.29
N LYS A 248 -16.51 -9.21 -10.93
CA LYS A 248 -15.74 -7.96 -10.81
C LYS A 248 -14.34 -8.09 -11.38
N ILE A 249 -13.87 -6.98 -11.96
CA ILE A 249 -12.47 -6.76 -12.33
C ILE A 249 -12.02 -5.44 -11.70
N ALA A 250 -10.92 -5.48 -10.96
CA ALA A 250 -10.29 -4.30 -10.37
C ALA A 250 -9.04 -3.89 -11.16
N VAL A 251 -8.83 -2.59 -11.28
CA VAL A 251 -7.63 -1.97 -11.86
C VAL A 251 -6.84 -1.30 -10.75
N VAL A 252 -5.61 -1.77 -10.54
CA VAL A 252 -4.70 -1.27 -9.51
C VAL A 252 -3.55 -0.53 -10.19
N ALA A 253 -3.44 0.78 -9.99
CA ALA A 253 -2.28 1.56 -10.42
C ALA A 253 -1.06 1.19 -9.58
N LEU A 254 0.12 1.19 -10.21
CA LEU A 254 1.38 0.78 -9.62
C LEU A 254 2.39 1.94 -9.63
N GLY A 255 2.92 2.25 -8.45
CA GLY A 255 4.04 3.18 -8.26
C GLY A 255 5.42 2.54 -8.42
N THR A 256 6.45 3.37 -8.51
CA THR A 256 7.86 2.94 -8.61
C THR A 256 8.37 2.19 -7.39
N ASP A 257 7.78 2.46 -6.21
CA ASP A 257 8.18 1.89 -4.93
C ASP A 257 7.24 0.75 -4.47
N GLY A 258 6.35 0.32 -5.37
CA GLY A 258 5.38 -0.74 -5.13
C GLY A 258 4.05 -0.27 -4.54
N ASP A 259 3.88 1.05 -4.37
CA ASP A 259 2.60 1.63 -3.95
C ASP A 259 1.48 1.23 -4.92
N MET A 260 0.32 0.91 -4.36
CA MET A 260 -0.83 0.41 -5.09
C MET A 260 -2.05 1.24 -4.77
N ARG A 261 -2.86 1.55 -5.78
CA ARG A 261 -4.14 2.22 -5.61
C ARG A 261 -5.17 1.63 -6.56
N VAL A 262 -6.35 1.27 -6.06
CA VAL A 262 -7.45 0.94 -6.98
C VAL A 262 -7.90 2.20 -7.70
N THR A 263 -7.86 2.15 -9.04
CA THR A 263 -8.24 3.25 -9.93
C THR A 263 -9.61 3.06 -10.56
N ASP A 264 -10.02 1.81 -10.74
CA ASP A 264 -11.33 1.47 -11.28
C ASP A 264 -11.73 0.06 -10.83
N VAL A 265 -13.03 -0.16 -10.74
CA VAL A 265 -13.61 -1.49 -10.55
C VAL A 265 -14.84 -1.57 -11.41
N ILE A 266 -14.82 -2.52 -12.34
CA ILE A 266 -15.98 -2.83 -13.16
C ILE A 266 -16.64 -4.10 -12.66
N GLY A 267 -17.93 -4.21 -12.92
CA GLY A 267 -18.76 -5.31 -12.45
C GLY A 267 -19.72 -5.81 -13.52
N GLY A 268 -20.38 -6.92 -13.20
CA GLY A 268 -21.32 -7.60 -14.08
C GLY A 268 -22.45 -6.71 -14.59
N ASP A 269 -22.50 -6.55 -15.90
CA ASP A 269 -23.55 -5.85 -16.62
C ASP A 269 -23.97 -6.65 -17.87
N PRO A 270 -25.22 -6.52 -18.38
CA PRO A 270 -25.61 -7.18 -19.62
C PRO A 270 -24.73 -6.86 -20.83
N SER A 271 -24.01 -5.74 -20.81
CA SER A 271 -23.03 -5.37 -21.84
C SER A 271 -21.69 -6.10 -21.72
N THR A 272 -21.49 -6.93 -20.69
CA THR A 272 -20.25 -7.65 -20.37
C THR A 272 -20.48 -9.14 -20.12
N GLN A 273 -19.47 -9.96 -20.35
CA GLN A 273 -19.47 -11.39 -20.05
C GLN A 273 -18.12 -11.81 -19.48
N PHE A 274 -17.84 -11.43 -18.24
CA PHE A 274 -16.63 -11.83 -17.50
C PHE A 274 -16.93 -12.42 -16.11
N ALA A 275 -18.13 -12.97 -15.89
CA ALA A 275 -18.49 -13.64 -14.65
C ALA A 275 -17.47 -14.70 -14.20
N GLY A 276 -16.96 -14.51 -12.98
CA GLY A 276 -15.90 -15.32 -12.39
C GLY A 276 -14.56 -15.23 -13.14
N ALA A 277 -14.30 -14.12 -13.83
CA ALA A 277 -13.14 -13.79 -14.68
C ALA A 277 -11.99 -14.81 -14.56
N ALA A 278 -12.07 -15.86 -15.38
CA ALA A 278 -11.22 -17.02 -15.28
C ALA A 278 -9.82 -16.72 -15.83
N ILE A 279 -9.78 -15.94 -16.91
CA ILE A 279 -8.55 -15.63 -17.63
C ILE A 279 -8.60 -14.17 -18.06
N LEU A 280 -7.59 -13.40 -17.63
CA LEU A 280 -7.28 -12.07 -18.14
C LEU A 280 -6.06 -12.16 -19.05
N GLN A 281 -6.15 -11.53 -20.22
CA GLN A 281 -5.00 -11.29 -21.08
C GLN A 281 -4.96 -9.82 -21.48
N THR A 282 -3.76 -9.28 -21.56
CA THR A 282 -3.51 -7.89 -21.88
C THR A 282 -2.60 -7.79 -23.09
N VAL A 283 -2.76 -6.71 -23.86
CA VAL A 283 -1.85 -6.38 -24.96
C VAL A 283 -1.78 -4.87 -25.14
N THR A 284 -0.58 -4.35 -25.34
CA THR A 284 -0.36 -2.94 -25.68
C THR A 284 -0.08 -2.82 -27.18
N LEU A 285 -0.73 -1.86 -27.84
CA LEU A 285 -0.45 -1.50 -29.24
C LEU A 285 -0.20 0.01 -29.30
N GLY A 286 1.05 0.40 -29.54
CA GLY A 286 1.47 1.80 -29.36
C GLY A 286 1.42 2.16 -27.87
N ASP A 287 0.71 3.23 -27.54
CA ASP A 287 0.47 3.65 -26.14
C ASP A 287 -0.90 3.21 -25.61
N ARG A 288 -1.69 2.48 -26.40
CA ARG A 288 -3.04 1.98 -26.04
C ARG A 288 -2.98 0.59 -25.43
N GLY A 289 -3.68 0.42 -24.30
CA GLY A 289 -3.81 -0.86 -23.61
C GLY A 289 -5.17 -1.52 -23.86
N TYR A 290 -5.16 -2.82 -24.19
CA TYR A 290 -6.35 -3.63 -24.37
C TYR A 290 -6.35 -4.82 -23.42
N ILE A 291 -7.54 -5.19 -22.95
CA ILE A 291 -7.76 -6.33 -22.06
C ILE A 291 -8.84 -7.21 -22.67
N VAL A 292 -8.61 -8.52 -22.66
CA VAL A 292 -9.64 -9.53 -22.92
C VAL A 292 -9.88 -10.31 -21.64
N ALA A 293 -11.11 -10.28 -21.16
CA ALA A 293 -11.57 -11.00 -19.99
C ALA A 293 -12.47 -12.16 -20.43
N GLY A 294 -12.06 -13.39 -20.12
CA GLY A 294 -12.85 -14.59 -20.34
C GLY A 294 -13.58 -15.04 -19.08
N SER A 295 -14.88 -15.32 -19.20
CA SER A 295 -15.68 -15.84 -18.11
C SER A 295 -15.50 -17.35 -17.93
N THR A 296 -15.84 -17.86 -16.74
CA THR A 296 -15.94 -19.31 -16.49
C THR A 296 -17.10 -19.97 -17.24
N GLU A 297 -18.00 -19.17 -17.82
CA GLU A 297 -19.17 -19.63 -18.57
C GLU A 297 -18.98 -19.56 -20.09
N GLY A 298 -17.78 -19.20 -20.56
CA GLY A 298 -17.45 -19.19 -21.99
C GLY A 298 -17.76 -17.88 -22.71
N GLY A 299 -17.97 -16.77 -22.00
CA GLY A 299 -18.14 -15.43 -22.58
C GLY A 299 -16.83 -14.65 -22.63
N LEU A 300 -16.71 -13.70 -23.57
CA LEU A 300 -15.54 -12.84 -23.72
C LEU A 300 -15.93 -11.36 -23.76
N SER A 301 -15.24 -10.56 -22.95
CA SER A 301 -15.35 -9.09 -22.95
C SER A 301 -14.03 -8.48 -23.39
N LEU A 302 -14.10 -7.52 -24.31
CA LEU A 302 -12.98 -6.74 -24.78
C LEU A 302 -13.08 -5.32 -24.20
N LEU A 303 -12.02 -4.91 -23.53
CA LEU A 303 -11.93 -3.64 -22.84
C LEU A 303 -10.69 -2.87 -23.32
N THR A 304 -10.74 -1.55 -23.25
CA THR A 304 -9.55 -0.68 -23.33
C THR A 304 -9.30 -0.05 -21.97
N LEU A 305 -8.04 0.08 -21.60
CA LEU A 305 -7.62 0.81 -20.41
C LEU A 305 -7.19 2.22 -20.81
N LEU A 306 -7.76 3.22 -20.14
CA LEU A 306 -7.43 4.62 -20.32
C LEU A 306 -6.23 5.01 -19.46
N PRO A 307 -5.48 6.08 -19.81
CA PRO A 307 -4.29 6.51 -19.05
C PRO A 307 -4.51 6.90 -17.59
N ASN A 308 -5.77 7.13 -17.19
CA ASN A 308 -6.16 7.43 -15.81
C ASN A 308 -6.54 6.17 -15.00
N GLY A 309 -6.47 4.98 -15.61
CA GLY A 309 -6.80 3.70 -14.97
C GLY A 309 -8.26 3.25 -15.16
N ARG A 310 -9.10 4.02 -15.87
CA ARG A 310 -10.48 3.65 -16.15
C ARG A 310 -10.60 2.66 -17.30
N LEU A 311 -11.45 1.66 -17.15
CA LEU A 311 -11.80 0.71 -18.21
C LEU A 311 -12.98 1.22 -19.02
N LEU A 312 -12.95 0.96 -20.32
CA LEU A 312 -14.13 1.08 -21.17
C LEU A 312 -14.35 -0.21 -21.94
N SER A 313 -15.61 -0.55 -22.17
CA SER A 313 -15.98 -1.65 -23.04
C SER A 313 -15.91 -1.23 -24.50
N LEU A 314 -15.20 -2.04 -25.27
CA LEU A 314 -15.19 -1.94 -26.73
C LEU A 314 -16.22 -2.88 -27.33
N SER A 315 -16.31 -4.11 -26.81
CA SER A 315 -17.22 -5.12 -27.32
C SER A 315 -17.36 -6.31 -26.37
N THR A 316 -18.51 -6.96 -26.42
CA THR A 316 -18.69 -8.31 -25.88
C THR A 316 -18.91 -9.27 -27.03
N LEU A 317 -18.12 -10.34 -27.09
CA LEU A 317 -18.21 -11.30 -28.18
C LEU A 317 -19.34 -12.30 -27.89
N ASP A 318 -20.24 -12.42 -28.87
CA ASP A 318 -21.29 -13.45 -28.85
C ASP A 318 -20.67 -14.82 -29.18
N MET A 319 -20.52 -15.64 -28.15
CA MET A 319 -19.87 -16.93 -28.25
C MET A 319 -20.80 -18.04 -28.79
N GLU A 320 -22.12 -17.80 -28.84
CA GLU A 320 -23.08 -18.68 -29.55
C GLU A 320 -22.79 -18.70 -31.05
N ALA A 321 -22.29 -17.59 -31.61
CA ALA A 321 -21.99 -17.47 -33.03
C ALA A 321 -20.75 -18.28 -33.48
N VAL A 322 -19.95 -18.78 -32.53
CA VAL A 322 -18.67 -19.48 -32.78
C VAL A 322 -18.61 -20.89 -32.18
N ASP A 323 -19.76 -21.49 -31.81
CA ASP A 323 -19.88 -22.83 -31.22
C ASP A 323 -18.94 -23.05 -30.00
N ALA A 324 -18.60 -21.98 -29.28
CA ALA A 324 -17.67 -21.99 -28.15
C ALA A 324 -18.38 -21.57 -26.85
N GLU A 325 -19.43 -22.29 -26.50
CA GLU A 325 -20.29 -22.02 -25.32
C GLU A 325 -19.70 -22.56 -23.99
N SER A 326 -18.50 -23.15 -23.99
CA SER A 326 -17.84 -23.70 -22.81
C SER A 326 -16.77 -22.76 -22.25
N ALA A 327 -16.40 -22.98 -20.99
CA ALA A 327 -15.23 -22.35 -20.38
C ALA A 327 -13.98 -22.52 -21.26
N PHE A 328 -12.99 -21.66 -21.08
CA PHE A 328 -11.75 -21.74 -21.84
C PHE A 328 -10.64 -22.39 -21.00
N ALA A 329 -9.96 -23.39 -21.57
CA ALA A 329 -8.75 -23.97 -21.00
C ALA A 329 -7.52 -23.07 -21.24
N GLY A 330 -7.60 -22.17 -22.22
CA GLY A 330 -6.56 -21.18 -22.50
C GLY A 330 -7.04 -20.04 -23.40
N LEU A 331 -6.52 -18.84 -23.13
CA LEU A 331 -6.74 -17.63 -23.92
C LEU A 331 -5.39 -16.93 -24.10
N MET A 332 -5.12 -16.43 -25.30
CA MET A 332 -3.90 -15.71 -25.62
C MET A 332 -4.16 -14.66 -26.69
N LEU A 333 -3.48 -13.51 -26.57
CA LEU A 333 -3.57 -12.40 -27.51
C LEU A 333 -2.29 -12.25 -28.34
N THR A 334 -2.45 -11.80 -29.58
CA THR A 334 -1.38 -11.14 -30.34
C THR A 334 -1.95 -9.89 -30.98
N ALA A 335 -1.20 -8.78 -30.99
CA ALA A 335 -1.60 -7.56 -31.68
C ALA A 335 -0.57 -7.18 -32.74
N ASP A 336 -1.06 -6.62 -33.84
CA ASP A 336 -0.26 -5.93 -34.84
C ASP A 336 -1.01 -4.72 -35.42
N GLU A 337 -0.46 -4.08 -36.45
CA GLU A 337 -1.07 -2.91 -37.11
C GLU A 337 -2.46 -3.18 -37.74
N ASN A 338 -2.86 -4.45 -37.89
CA ASN A 338 -4.15 -4.87 -38.43
C ASN A 338 -5.18 -5.20 -37.34
N GLY A 339 -4.81 -5.12 -36.06
CA GLY A 339 -5.71 -5.36 -34.93
C GLY A 339 -5.24 -6.46 -33.98
N ILE A 340 -6.18 -7.10 -33.27
CA ILE A 340 -5.91 -8.10 -32.25
C ILE A 340 -6.41 -9.47 -32.71
N ASP A 341 -5.54 -10.47 -32.66
CA ASP A 341 -5.93 -11.87 -32.76
C ASP A 341 -6.10 -12.46 -31.35
N ILE A 342 -7.26 -13.06 -31.11
CA ILE A 342 -7.59 -13.79 -29.89
C ILE A 342 -7.55 -15.28 -30.22
N PHE A 343 -6.71 -16.03 -29.53
CA PHE A 343 -6.60 -17.48 -29.65
C PHE A 343 -7.25 -18.15 -28.44
N LEU A 344 -8.17 -19.06 -28.70
CA LEU A 344 -8.98 -19.72 -27.70
C LEU A 344 -8.79 -21.23 -27.78
N VAL A 345 -8.67 -21.85 -26.60
CA VAL A 345 -8.75 -23.30 -26.42
C VAL A 345 -9.98 -23.57 -25.55
N PRO A 346 -11.02 -24.23 -26.09
CA PRO A 346 -12.19 -24.58 -25.30
C PRO A 346 -11.84 -25.65 -24.26
N ASP A 347 -12.43 -25.54 -23.07
CA ASP A 347 -12.36 -26.54 -22.01
C ASP A 347 -13.43 -27.61 -22.27
N ASN A 348 -13.07 -28.65 -23.02
CA ASN A 348 -13.98 -29.75 -23.37
C ASN A 348 -13.52 -31.05 -22.70
N GLU A 349 -14.44 -31.77 -22.03
CA GLU A 349 -14.14 -33.07 -21.40
C GLU A 349 -13.71 -34.14 -22.44
N ASP A 350 -14.13 -34.02 -23.70
CA ASP A 350 -13.77 -34.91 -24.81
C ASP A 350 -12.56 -34.35 -25.58
N ALA A 351 -11.39 -34.41 -24.94
CA ALA A 351 -10.15 -33.79 -25.42
C ALA A 351 -9.69 -34.20 -26.83
N ALA A 352 -10.34 -35.20 -27.46
CA ALA A 352 -10.05 -35.69 -28.80
C ALA A 352 -10.54 -34.78 -29.95
N GLU A 353 -11.31 -33.73 -29.64
CA GLU A 353 -11.82 -32.75 -30.61
C GLU A 353 -11.29 -31.31 -30.38
N ASP A 354 -10.41 -31.09 -29.40
CA ASP A 354 -9.87 -29.76 -29.10
C ASP A 354 -9.04 -29.24 -30.27
N GLY A 355 -9.31 -28.01 -30.68
CA GLY A 355 -8.52 -27.22 -31.62
C GLY A 355 -8.30 -25.82 -31.06
N ILE A 356 -7.56 -25.01 -31.81
CA ILE A 356 -7.40 -23.58 -31.49
C ILE A 356 -8.36 -22.80 -32.38
N THR A 357 -9.26 -22.03 -31.76
CA THR A 357 -10.09 -21.05 -32.47
C THR A 357 -9.34 -19.73 -32.49
N ARG A 358 -9.27 -19.08 -33.66
CA ARG A 358 -8.73 -17.72 -33.81
C ARG A 358 -9.87 -16.77 -34.14
N LEU A 359 -10.01 -15.74 -33.34
CA LEU A 359 -10.88 -14.60 -33.63
C LEU A 359 -9.99 -13.41 -33.97
N HIS A 360 -10.31 -12.70 -35.04
CA HIS A 360 -9.61 -11.48 -35.41
C HIS A 360 -10.51 -10.28 -35.15
N LEU A 361 -10.01 -9.35 -34.34
CA LEU A 361 -10.59 -8.07 -34.06
C LEU A 361 -9.87 -7.00 -34.88
N ASP A 362 -10.60 -6.42 -35.82
CA ASP A 362 -10.19 -5.22 -36.52
C ASP A 362 -10.46 -4.01 -35.62
N LEU A 363 -9.39 -3.34 -35.19
CA LEU A 363 -9.44 -2.14 -34.36
C LEU A 363 -9.58 -0.84 -35.19
N GLY A 364 -9.63 -0.95 -36.52
CA GLY A 364 -9.44 0.19 -37.40
C GLY A 364 -8.00 0.71 -37.36
N ALA A 365 -7.81 1.94 -37.84
CA ALA A 365 -6.52 2.60 -37.73
C ALA A 365 -6.36 3.14 -36.30
N VAL A 366 -5.50 2.51 -35.50
CA VAL A 366 -5.26 2.90 -34.12
C VAL A 366 -4.49 4.23 -34.07
N GLY A 367 -5.05 5.21 -33.37
CA GLY A 367 -4.52 6.57 -33.23
C GLY A 367 -3.59 6.76 -32.03
N GLU A 368 -3.27 8.02 -31.75
CA GLU A 368 -2.42 8.48 -30.66
C GLU A 368 -3.17 8.52 -29.32
N VAL A 369 -2.43 8.38 -28.22
CA VAL A 369 -2.91 8.69 -26.87
C VAL A 369 -2.38 10.07 -26.49
N ILE A 370 -3.27 11.04 -26.38
CA ILE A 370 -2.97 12.43 -26.07
C ILE A 370 -3.49 12.72 -24.66
N ALA A 371 -2.60 12.78 -23.68
CA ALA A 371 -2.96 13.09 -22.30
C ALA A 371 -2.26 14.35 -21.80
N PHE A 372 -3.02 15.27 -21.22
CA PHE A 372 -2.52 16.47 -20.57
C PHE A 372 -2.73 16.41 -19.04
N GLY A 373 -1.98 17.24 -18.32
CA GLY A 373 -2.17 17.50 -16.90
C GLY A 373 -2.87 18.85 -16.69
N ASP A 374 -2.45 19.61 -15.67
CA ASP A 374 -3.13 20.86 -15.31
C ASP A 374 -3.05 22.00 -16.36
N GLY A 375 -4.08 22.84 -16.32
CA GLY A 375 -4.26 24.05 -17.11
C GLY A 375 -5.09 23.82 -18.38
N ALA A 376 -5.69 24.89 -18.90
CA ALA A 376 -6.50 24.85 -20.11
C ALA A 376 -5.68 24.44 -21.36
N GLN A 377 -6.16 23.42 -22.06
CA GLN A 377 -5.55 22.77 -23.21
C GLN A 377 -6.35 22.98 -24.50
N SER A 378 -5.66 22.80 -25.62
CA SER A 378 -6.30 22.65 -26.92
C SER A 378 -5.64 21.49 -27.64
N ALA A 379 -6.40 20.40 -27.77
CA ALA A 379 -5.98 19.16 -28.38
C ALA A 379 -6.64 19.00 -29.76
N ILE A 380 -5.90 18.45 -30.71
CA ILE A 380 -6.43 18.03 -32.00
C ILE A 380 -5.84 16.65 -32.25
N GLY A 381 -6.69 15.64 -32.36
CA GLY A 381 -6.30 14.31 -32.80
C GLY A 381 -6.00 14.28 -34.29
N THR A 382 -6.13 13.10 -34.86
CA THR A 382 -5.59 12.69 -36.15
C THR A 382 -6.72 12.26 -37.09
N GLU A 383 -6.41 11.38 -38.04
CA GLU A 383 -7.39 10.74 -38.94
C GLU A 383 -7.64 9.28 -38.54
N HIS A 384 -7.28 8.93 -37.30
CA HIS A 384 -7.26 7.59 -36.73
C HIS A 384 -7.99 7.59 -35.37
N ASN A 385 -8.24 6.42 -34.81
CA ASN A 385 -8.98 6.23 -33.57
C ASN A 385 -8.14 6.65 -32.34
N ASP A 386 -8.22 7.91 -31.94
CA ASP A 386 -7.41 8.53 -30.89
C ASP A 386 -8.00 8.32 -29.49
N GLN A 387 -7.19 8.56 -28.46
CA GLN A 387 -7.65 8.75 -27.07
C GLN A 387 -7.14 10.11 -26.59
N ILE A 388 -8.05 11.00 -26.20
CA ILE A 388 -7.71 12.36 -25.79
C ILE A 388 -8.22 12.62 -24.37
N PHE A 389 -7.31 12.95 -23.45
CA PHE A 389 -7.60 13.29 -22.05
C PHE A 389 -7.24 14.75 -21.80
N GLY A 390 -8.24 15.59 -21.48
CA GLY A 390 -8.08 17.03 -21.24
C GLY A 390 -7.29 17.35 -19.97
N GLY A 391 -7.57 16.65 -18.88
CA GLY A 391 -6.94 16.91 -17.59
C GLY A 391 -7.67 18.00 -16.82
N ALA A 392 -6.98 18.79 -16.00
CA ALA A 392 -7.63 19.86 -15.25
C ALA A 392 -7.55 21.20 -16.00
N GLY A 393 -8.63 21.95 -16.10
CA GLY A 393 -8.70 23.23 -16.81
C GLY A 393 -9.82 23.26 -17.85
N ASN A 394 -10.08 24.44 -18.43
CA ASN A 394 -11.14 24.56 -19.44
C ASN A 394 -10.59 24.21 -20.83
N ASP A 395 -10.88 23.02 -21.31
CA ASP A 395 -10.24 22.41 -22.46
C ASP A 395 -11.07 22.48 -23.73
N VAL A 396 -10.36 22.38 -24.85
CA VAL A 396 -10.96 22.25 -26.18
C VAL A 396 -10.35 21.02 -26.86
N LEU A 397 -11.13 19.95 -26.90
CA LEU A 397 -10.73 18.65 -27.43
C LEU A 397 -11.41 18.43 -28.78
N LEU A 398 -10.61 18.12 -29.81
CA LEU A 398 -11.08 17.77 -31.15
C LEU A 398 -10.53 16.38 -31.51
N GLY A 399 -11.41 15.39 -31.71
CA GLY A 399 -11.04 14.02 -32.09
C GLY A 399 -10.44 13.99 -33.49
N GLY A 400 -11.26 14.26 -34.52
CA GLY A 400 -10.81 14.30 -35.90
C GLY A 400 -11.65 13.39 -36.78
N ASP A 401 -11.00 12.62 -37.65
CA ASP A 401 -11.67 11.49 -38.31
C ASP A 401 -11.26 10.22 -37.55
N GLY A 402 -12.15 9.25 -37.39
CA GLY A 402 -11.87 8.02 -36.62
C GLY A 402 -12.88 7.81 -35.50
N ASP A 403 -12.86 6.62 -34.90
CA ASP A 403 -13.67 6.31 -33.72
C ASP A 403 -12.88 6.74 -32.46
N ASP A 404 -13.08 7.98 -32.02
CA ASP A 404 -12.28 8.62 -30.97
C ASP A 404 -12.87 8.46 -29.57
N ILE A 405 -12.01 8.45 -28.55
CA ILE A 405 -12.42 8.52 -27.14
C ILE A 405 -11.92 9.84 -26.57
N LEU A 406 -12.86 10.72 -26.19
CA LEU A 406 -12.55 12.03 -25.62
C LEU A 406 -13.01 12.07 -24.16
N ILE A 407 -12.07 12.33 -23.26
CA ILE A 407 -12.30 12.43 -21.82
C ILE A 407 -12.10 13.89 -21.42
N ASP A 408 -13.11 14.48 -20.80
CA ASP A 408 -13.15 15.88 -20.39
C ASP A 408 -12.04 16.22 -19.37
N GLY A 409 -12.08 15.59 -18.20
CA GLY A 409 -11.29 15.98 -17.03
C GLY A 409 -12.06 16.96 -16.13
N GLU A 410 -11.35 17.82 -15.42
CA GLU A 410 -11.96 18.87 -14.59
C GLU A 410 -11.98 20.19 -15.35
N GLY A 411 -13.03 21.00 -15.24
CA GLY A 411 -13.14 22.31 -15.86
C GLY A 411 -14.28 22.39 -16.86
N ILE A 412 -14.45 23.56 -17.46
CA ILE A 412 -15.53 23.77 -18.44
C ILE A 412 -14.99 23.42 -19.82
N ASP A 413 -15.37 22.26 -20.31
CA ASP A 413 -14.78 21.65 -21.49
C ASP A 413 -15.66 21.71 -22.73
N ARG A 414 -14.98 21.63 -23.88
CA ARG A 414 -15.59 21.66 -25.20
C ARG A 414 -15.05 20.51 -26.03
N LEU A 415 -15.89 19.50 -26.25
CA LEU A 415 -15.54 18.28 -26.95
C LEU A 415 -16.18 18.28 -28.34
N THR A 416 -15.40 17.92 -29.35
CA THR A 416 -15.82 17.76 -30.75
C THR A 416 -15.28 16.42 -31.22
N GLY A 417 -16.15 15.46 -31.53
CA GLY A 417 -15.74 14.11 -31.93
C GLY A 417 -15.21 14.13 -33.35
N GLY A 418 -16.10 14.35 -34.30
CA GLY A 418 -15.80 14.57 -35.70
C GLY A 418 -16.48 13.52 -36.58
N ASP A 419 -15.75 12.95 -37.54
CA ASP A 419 -16.28 11.89 -38.41
C ASP A 419 -15.90 10.51 -37.84
N GLY A 420 -16.87 9.77 -37.30
CA GLY A 420 -16.65 8.42 -36.78
C GLY A 420 -17.66 8.07 -35.70
N SER A 421 -17.49 6.94 -35.04
CA SER A 421 -18.29 6.56 -33.86
C SER A 421 -17.54 6.94 -32.59
N ASP A 422 -17.79 8.15 -32.09
CA ASP A 422 -17.03 8.73 -30.98
C ASP A 422 -17.65 8.42 -29.61
N VAL A 423 -16.81 8.36 -28.57
CA VAL A 423 -17.23 8.20 -27.17
C VAL A 423 -16.75 9.39 -26.35
N PHE A 424 -17.70 10.14 -25.78
CA PHE A 424 -17.43 11.25 -24.86
C PHE A 424 -17.57 10.78 -23.42
N VAL A 425 -16.47 10.74 -22.68
CA VAL A 425 -16.37 10.22 -21.32
C VAL A 425 -16.33 11.39 -20.35
N PHE A 426 -17.24 11.41 -19.38
CA PHE A 426 -17.37 12.53 -18.44
C PHE A 426 -16.85 12.20 -17.05
N SER A 427 -16.31 13.24 -16.40
CA SER A 427 -15.78 13.24 -15.04
C SER A 427 -16.64 14.13 -14.14
N LEU A 428 -16.71 13.83 -12.84
CA LEU A 428 -17.58 14.57 -11.92
C LEU A 428 -16.83 15.75 -11.29
N ASP A 429 -17.22 16.98 -11.61
CA ASP A 429 -16.66 18.17 -10.97
C ASP A 429 -17.68 19.29 -10.69
N GLY A 430 -18.93 19.11 -11.14
CA GLY A 430 -20.05 20.01 -10.87
C GLY A 430 -20.04 21.26 -11.72
N VAL A 431 -19.36 21.26 -12.88
CA VAL A 431 -19.42 22.38 -13.82
C VAL A 431 -20.25 22.03 -15.08
N LEU A 432 -19.93 22.63 -16.22
CA LEU A 432 -20.72 22.45 -17.43
C LEU A 432 -19.81 22.18 -18.60
N ASP A 433 -20.00 21.02 -19.21
CA ASP A 433 -19.29 20.59 -20.41
C ASP A 433 -20.18 20.65 -21.63
N THR A 434 -19.55 20.76 -22.79
CA THR A 434 -20.26 20.89 -24.06
C THR A 434 -19.70 19.96 -25.13
N VAL A 435 -20.53 19.02 -25.58
CA VAL A 435 -20.34 18.30 -26.85
C VAL A 435 -20.90 19.15 -27.99
N VAL A 436 -20.12 19.35 -29.05
CA VAL A 436 -20.40 20.38 -30.08
C VAL A 436 -21.06 19.81 -31.34
N ASP A 437 -20.88 18.53 -31.65
CA ASP A 437 -21.25 17.90 -32.92
C ASP A 437 -21.77 16.45 -32.79
N PHE A 438 -22.48 16.15 -31.70
CA PHE A 438 -22.98 14.81 -31.41
C PHE A 438 -23.86 14.22 -32.53
N GLN A 439 -23.49 13.06 -33.04
CA GLN A 439 -24.19 12.31 -34.08
C GLN A 439 -25.08 11.21 -33.47
N LEU A 440 -26.40 11.39 -33.52
CA LEU A 440 -27.33 10.45 -32.89
C LEU A 440 -27.29 9.06 -33.53
N GLY A 441 -27.08 8.03 -32.70
CA GLY A 441 -27.00 6.63 -33.11
C GLY A 441 -25.67 6.25 -33.77
N VAL A 442 -24.67 7.13 -33.67
CA VAL A 442 -23.30 6.91 -34.11
C VAL A 442 -22.35 7.15 -32.93
N ASP A 443 -22.50 8.28 -32.25
CA ASP A 443 -21.72 8.66 -31.07
C ASP A 443 -22.39 8.19 -29.77
N ARG A 444 -21.59 8.06 -28.72
CA ARG A 444 -22.02 7.70 -27.36
C ARG A 444 -21.50 8.70 -26.34
N LEU A 445 -22.28 8.89 -25.27
CA LEU A 445 -21.85 9.58 -24.06
C LEU A 445 -21.67 8.52 -22.99
N ASP A 446 -20.59 8.58 -22.22
CA ASP A 446 -20.41 7.71 -21.06
C ASP A 446 -20.54 8.52 -19.76
N LEU A 447 -21.72 8.38 -19.15
CA LEU A 447 -22.12 9.04 -17.91
C LEU A 447 -21.91 8.16 -16.67
N SER A 448 -21.29 6.98 -16.84
CA SER A 448 -21.20 5.96 -15.79
C SER A 448 -20.42 6.40 -14.54
N SER A 449 -19.49 7.34 -14.66
CA SER A 449 -18.80 7.94 -13.49
C SER A 449 -19.60 9.04 -12.80
N LEU A 450 -20.64 9.58 -13.42
CA LEU A 450 -21.44 10.66 -12.83
C LEU A 450 -22.59 10.11 -11.98
N THR A 451 -23.07 8.89 -12.27
CA THR A 451 -24.18 8.29 -11.55
C THR A 451 -24.26 6.78 -11.66
N GLN A 452 -24.73 6.17 -10.57
CA GLN A 452 -25.14 4.76 -10.52
C GLN A 452 -26.54 4.52 -11.12
N GLU A 453 -27.30 5.57 -11.43
CA GLU A 453 -28.62 5.46 -12.07
C GLU A 453 -28.46 5.25 -13.58
N ARG A 454 -28.62 4.00 -14.03
CA ARG A 454 -28.45 3.62 -15.45
C ARG A 454 -29.71 3.75 -16.29
N ARG A 455 -30.83 4.19 -15.71
CA ARG A 455 -32.07 4.37 -16.47
C ARG A 455 -32.14 5.76 -17.08
N VAL A 456 -32.21 5.79 -18.41
CA VAL A 456 -32.41 7.04 -19.18
C VAL A 456 -33.63 7.83 -18.70
N ASP A 457 -34.72 7.15 -18.32
CA ASP A 457 -35.96 7.81 -17.88
C ASP A 457 -35.92 8.36 -16.45
N ALA A 458 -34.84 8.10 -15.71
CA ALA A 458 -34.56 8.68 -14.40
C ALA A 458 -33.67 9.94 -14.47
N LEU A 459 -32.99 10.18 -15.59
CA LEU A 459 -32.16 11.36 -15.81
C LEU A 459 -33.01 12.61 -16.10
N GLU A 460 -32.52 13.78 -15.67
CA GLU A 460 -33.09 15.06 -16.08
C GLU A 460 -32.54 15.49 -17.44
N ILE A 461 -33.26 15.11 -18.51
CA ILE A 461 -32.92 15.49 -19.89
C ILE A 461 -33.85 16.60 -20.39
N VAL A 462 -33.32 17.81 -20.50
CA VAL A 462 -34.03 19.01 -20.99
C VAL A 462 -33.74 19.24 -22.46
N SER A 463 -34.74 18.99 -23.29
CA SER A 463 -34.64 19.19 -24.75
C SER A 463 -34.37 20.65 -25.12
N ARG A 464 -33.42 20.85 -26.05
CA ARG A 464 -33.06 22.15 -26.66
C ARG A 464 -33.32 22.11 -28.16
N SER A 465 -33.29 23.26 -28.83
CA SER A 465 -33.60 23.32 -30.27
C SER A 465 -32.57 22.61 -31.16
N ASN A 466 -31.37 22.37 -30.66
CA ASN A 466 -30.20 21.82 -31.35
C ASN A 466 -29.50 20.74 -30.52
N GLY A 467 -30.22 20.07 -29.62
CA GLY A 467 -29.71 18.99 -28.80
C GLY A 467 -30.46 18.89 -27.47
N ALA A 468 -29.75 18.70 -26.36
CA ALA A 468 -30.31 18.65 -25.02
C ALA A 468 -29.30 19.14 -23.96
N GLU A 469 -29.78 19.37 -22.75
CA GLU A 469 -28.96 19.43 -21.54
C GLU A 469 -29.34 18.27 -20.64
N ILE A 470 -28.34 17.56 -20.12
CA ILE A 470 -28.48 16.44 -19.19
C ILE A 470 -27.93 16.91 -17.85
N THR A 471 -28.69 16.72 -16.78
CA THR A 471 -28.27 17.14 -15.43
C THR A 471 -28.22 15.95 -14.48
N ILE A 472 -27.09 15.81 -13.79
CA ILE A 472 -26.80 14.72 -12.84
C ILE A 472 -26.18 15.33 -11.58
N GLY A 473 -26.94 15.38 -10.48
CA GLY A 473 -26.46 16.09 -9.28
C GLY A 473 -26.23 17.58 -9.60
N ASP A 474 -25.00 18.05 -9.41
CA ASP A 474 -24.57 19.40 -9.77
C ASP A 474 -23.95 19.49 -11.19
N GLU A 475 -23.73 18.35 -11.84
CA GLU A 475 -23.11 18.24 -13.17
C GLU A 475 -24.11 18.54 -14.30
N VAL A 476 -23.66 19.26 -15.34
CA VAL A 476 -24.50 19.66 -16.47
C VAL A 476 -23.79 19.47 -17.81
N ILE A 477 -24.22 18.45 -18.56
CA ILE A 477 -23.70 18.20 -19.91
C ILE A 477 -24.62 18.84 -20.94
N ARG A 478 -24.08 19.75 -21.74
CA ARG A 478 -24.77 20.28 -22.93
C ARG A 478 -24.36 19.49 -24.16
N VAL A 479 -25.33 18.82 -24.76
CA VAL A 479 -25.15 18.07 -26.01
C VAL A 479 -25.71 18.88 -27.17
N ILE A 480 -24.87 19.21 -28.14
CA ILE A 480 -25.26 19.87 -29.39
C ILE A 480 -25.10 18.86 -30.53
N THR A 481 -26.14 18.68 -31.35
CA THR A 481 -26.09 17.77 -32.49
C THR A 481 -25.45 18.40 -33.72
N ASP A 482 -24.79 17.58 -34.54
CA ASP A 482 -24.17 17.99 -35.81
C ASP A 482 -25.19 18.60 -36.80
N ASP A 483 -26.40 18.04 -36.84
CA ASP A 483 -27.48 18.38 -37.75
C ASP A 483 -28.42 19.45 -37.18
N GLY A 484 -28.22 19.85 -35.92
CA GLY A 484 -29.03 20.83 -35.20
C GLY A 484 -30.43 20.32 -34.84
N SER A 485 -30.67 19.01 -34.81
CA SER A 485 -31.89 18.39 -34.29
C SER A 485 -31.98 18.49 -32.76
N SER A 486 -33.20 18.39 -32.22
CA SER A 486 -33.43 18.35 -30.77
C SER A 486 -33.32 16.93 -30.22
N LEU A 487 -32.72 16.75 -29.04
CA LEU A 487 -32.66 15.49 -28.32
C LEU A 487 -33.68 15.46 -27.17
N THR A 488 -34.17 14.26 -26.85
CA THR A 488 -35.08 14.01 -25.72
C THR A 488 -34.65 12.71 -25.04
N ALA A 489 -35.20 12.39 -23.86
CA ALA A 489 -34.93 11.09 -23.23
C ALA A 489 -35.24 9.88 -24.14
N ALA A 490 -36.23 9.99 -25.05
CA ALA A 490 -36.56 8.93 -26.00
C ALA A 490 -35.61 8.87 -27.21
N SER A 491 -34.63 9.76 -27.28
CA SER A 491 -33.57 9.72 -28.29
C SER A 491 -32.47 8.72 -27.92
N PHE A 492 -32.34 8.36 -26.65
CA PHE A 492 -31.26 7.52 -26.12
C PHE A 492 -31.81 6.20 -25.61
N ASP A 493 -31.08 5.12 -25.92
CA ASP A 493 -31.10 3.88 -25.17
C ASP A 493 -30.04 3.94 -24.04
N ALA A 494 -30.06 2.97 -23.12
CA ALA A 494 -29.11 2.98 -22.00
C ALA A 494 -27.66 2.88 -22.47
N GLU A 495 -27.41 2.10 -23.53
CA GLU A 495 -26.09 1.88 -24.14
C GLU A 495 -25.51 3.14 -24.81
N ASP A 496 -26.35 4.13 -25.12
CA ASP A 496 -25.92 5.42 -25.68
C ASP A 496 -25.38 6.39 -24.61
N LEU A 497 -25.73 6.16 -23.33
CA LEU A 497 -25.43 7.06 -22.20
C LEU A 497 -24.58 6.41 -21.10
N PHE A 498 -24.52 5.09 -21.06
CA PHE A 498 -23.80 4.37 -20.02
C PHE A 498 -23.07 3.19 -20.65
N ASP A 499 -21.75 3.15 -20.49
CA ASP A 499 -20.93 2.07 -21.03
C ASP A 499 -21.02 0.80 -20.16
N ILE A 500 -20.03 0.55 -19.31
CA ILE A 500 -20.04 -0.54 -18.32
C ILE A 500 -20.38 -0.02 -16.93
N TRP A 501 -20.79 -0.92 -16.04
CA TRP A 501 -20.99 -0.56 -14.65
C TRP A 501 -19.63 -0.39 -13.96
N HIS A 502 -19.47 0.73 -13.29
CA HIS A 502 -18.31 1.05 -12.46
C HIS A 502 -18.72 1.14 -10.99
N MET A 503 -17.82 0.75 -10.10
CA MET A 503 -17.92 1.12 -8.69
C MET A 503 -17.89 2.66 -8.57
N ASP A 504 -18.60 3.18 -7.57
CA ASP A 504 -18.64 4.62 -7.32
C ASP A 504 -17.23 5.17 -7.12
N ALA A 505 -16.83 6.15 -7.94
CA ALA A 505 -15.53 6.79 -7.85
C ALA A 505 -15.29 7.42 -6.47
N ALA A 506 -16.34 7.90 -5.79
CA ALA A 506 -16.23 8.37 -4.42
C ALA A 506 -15.85 7.23 -3.45
N ALA A 507 -16.33 6.00 -3.68
CA ALA A 507 -15.93 4.84 -2.87
C ALA A 507 -14.46 4.43 -3.14
N LEU A 508 -13.92 4.71 -4.32
CA LEU A 508 -12.51 4.46 -4.67
C LEU A 508 -11.54 5.55 -4.16
N VAL A 509 -12.05 6.71 -3.71
CA VAL A 509 -11.26 7.91 -3.31
C VAL A 509 -11.47 8.30 -1.83
N GLN A 510 -12.28 7.56 -1.06
CA GLN A 510 -12.62 7.86 0.34
C GLN A 510 -12.25 6.74 1.34
N GLY A 511 -11.47 5.74 0.91
CA GLY A 511 -11.03 4.68 1.80
C GLY A 511 -9.92 5.14 2.74
N PRO A 512 -9.90 4.72 4.02
CA PRO A 512 -8.78 4.98 4.91
C PRO A 512 -7.51 4.35 4.33
N VAL A 513 -6.41 5.10 4.29
CA VAL A 513 -5.10 4.61 3.86
C VAL A 513 -4.13 4.49 5.03
N ALA A 514 -3.26 3.49 4.98
CA ALA A 514 -2.13 3.36 5.89
C ALA A 514 -0.83 3.59 5.12
N LEU A 515 -0.21 4.75 5.32
CA LEU A 515 1.03 5.15 4.66
C LEU A 515 2.19 5.07 5.65
N ALA A 516 3.32 4.54 5.19
CA ALA A 516 4.55 4.48 5.96
C ALA A 516 5.72 4.99 5.11
N GLY A 517 6.43 5.99 5.60
CA GLY A 517 7.65 6.51 5.00
C GLY A 517 8.88 5.68 5.38
N SER A 518 10.01 6.15 4.90
CA SER A 518 11.29 5.46 4.86
C SER A 518 12.18 5.88 6.04
N LYS A 519 13.51 5.91 5.83
CA LYS A 519 14.48 6.49 6.77
C LYS A 519 15.11 7.76 6.22
N LEU A 520 14.48 8.33 5.20
CA LEU A 520 14.86 9.54 4.50
C LEU A 520 13.71 10.54 4.66
N ASN A 521 13.90 11.75 4.14
CA ASN A 521 12.86 12.77 4.15
C ASN A 521 11.75 12.42 3.17
N ASP A 522 10.56 12.18 3.68
CA ASP A 522 9.39 11.75 2.92
C ASP A 522 8.29 12.82 2.92
N THR A 523 7.37 12.72 1.96
CA THR A 523 6.13 13.51 1.94
C THR A 523 4.97 12.55 1.80
N LEU A 524 4.17 12.43 2.85
CA LEU A 524 3.03 11.55 2.93
C LEU A 524 1.75 12.39 2.93
N THR A 525 0.78 12.04 2.09
CA THR A 525 -0.48 12.76 1.99
C THR A 525 -1.62 11.75 1.98
N GLY A 526 -2.49 11.85 2.98
CA GLY A 526 -3.77 11.16 3.09
C GLY A 526 -4.82 11.72 2.13
N PHE A 527 -6.04 11.22 2.27
CA PHE A 527 -7.18 11.54 1.43
C PHE A 527 -8.36 12.04 2.29
N GLY A 528 -9.59 11.63 1.95
CA GLY A 528 -10.81 12.04 2.66
C GLY A 528 -11.30 11.04 3.71
N GLY A 529 -10.54 9.96 3.96
CA GLY A 529 -10.87 8.89 4.90
C GLY A 529 -10.08 9.01 6.20
N ASP A 530 -10.36 8.13 7.18
CA ASP A 530 -9.65 8.13 8.48
C ASP A 530 -8.27 7.49 8.34
N ASP A 531 -7.25 8.29 8.04
CA ASP A 531 -5.97 7.78 7.58
C ASP A 531 -4.97 7.51 8.70
N ARG A 532 -3.95 6.70 8.41
CA ARG A 532 -2.80 6.48 9.28
C ARG A 532 -1.50 6.73 8.53
N LEU A 533 -0.81 7.80 8.87
CA LEU A 533 0.48 8.18 8.29
C LEU A 533 1.59 7.94 9.32
N MET A 534 2.66 7.27 8.91
CA MET A 534 3.88 7.07 9.70
C MET A 534 5.07 7.63 8.93
N GLY A 535 5.71 8.71 9.37
CA GLY A 535 6.80 9.39 8.65
C GLY A 535 8.04 8.50 8.50
N GLY A 536 8.44 7.85 9.59
CA GLY A 536 9.51 6.87 9.58
C GLY A 536 10.73 7.40 10.30
N GLY A 537 11.65 8.03 9.59
CA GLY A 537 12.72 8.82 10.19
C GLY A 537 13.40 9.64 9.11
N GLY A 538 13.94 10.80 9.43
CA GLY A 538 14.25 11.80 8.41
C GLY A 538 13.56 13.10 8.79
N HIS A 539 13.39 14.00 7.83
CA HIS A 539 12.57 15.21 8.02
C HIS A 539 11.35 15.10 7.11
N ASP A 540 10.22 14.71 7.68
CA ASP A 540 9.05 14.26 6.96
C ASP A 540 7.95 15.34 6.93
N LEU A 541 7.15 15.32 5.87
CA LEU A 541 5.92 16.12 5.75
C LEU A 541 4.72 15.18 5.71
N LEU A 542 3.89 15.20 6.74
CA LEU A 542 2.70 14.36 6.86
C LEU A 542 1.46 15.26 6.75
N ILE A 543 0.59 14.96 5.78
CA ILE A 543 -0.64 15.71 5.50
C ILE A 543 -1.83 14.75 5.59
N GLY A 544 -2.72 14.88 6.58
CA GLY A 544 -3.91 14.03 6.74
C GLY A 544 -5.02 14.33 5.74
N ALA A 545 -5.13 15.60 5.33
CA ALA A 545 -6.19 16.13 4.45
C ALA A 545 -7.59 16.15 5.09
N GLY A 546 -8.42 15.13 4.98
CA GLY A 546 -9.74 15.14 5.60
C GLY A 546 -10.13 13.77 6.14
N GLY A 547 -10.72 13.74 7.32
CA GLY A 547 -11.02 12.48 8.00
C GLY A 547 -10.63 12.59 9.47
N ASP A 548 -10.80 11.53 10.24
CA ASP A 548 -10.24 11.44 11.59
C ASP A 548 -8.88 10.72 11.52
N ASP A 549 -7.83 11.47 11.24
CA ASP A 549 -6.50 10.95 10.88
C ASP A 549 -5.58 10.71 12.07
N ARG A 550 -4.61 9.81 11.89
CA ARG A 550 -3.48 9.60 12.79
C ARG A 550 -2.15 9.83 12.06
N LEU A 551 -1.40 10.83 12.48
CA LEU A 551 -0.07 11.14 11.96
C LEU A 551 0.97 10.87 13.06
N ASP A 552 1.82 9.88 12.83
CA ASP A 552 2.96 9.51 13.67
C ASP A 552 4.25 9.88 12.91
N ALA A 553 5.04 10.83 13.41
CA ALA A 553 6.24 11.31 12.72
C ALA A 553 7.31 10.21 12.57
N GLU A 554 7.46 9.37 13.60
CA GLU A 554 8.50 8.36 13.68
C GLU A 554 7.96 6.92 13.56
N THR A 555 8.83 5.97 13.21
CA THR A 555 8.43 4.56 13.07
C THR A 555 8.11 3.91 14.43
N LEU A 556 6.89 3.39 14.61
CA LEU A 556 6.57 2.52 15.75
C LEU A 556 7.40 1.22 15.70
N PHE A 557 8.12 0.88 16.78
CA PHE A 557 8.75 -0.43 16.90
C PHE A 557 7.69 -1.45 17.27
N ALA A 558 7.13 -2.12 16.26
CA ALA A 558 5.98 -3.02 16.39
C ALA A 558 6.07 -4.01 17.57
N GLU A 559 7.24 -4.57 17.87
CA GLU A 559 7.42 -5.50 18.99
C GLU A 559 7.47 -4.82 20.37
N PHE A 560 8.21 -3.71 20.51
CA PHE A 560 8.30 -3.00 21.80
C PHE A 560 6.98 -2.31 22.13
N ASP A 561 6.34 -1.71 21.13
CA ASP A 561 5.08 -0.99 21.30
C ASP A 561 3.92 -1.93 21.59
N ALA A 562 3.84 -3.10 20.94
CA ALA A 562 2.82 -4.09 21.25
C ALA A 562 2.95 -4.62 22.70
N LEU A 563 4.17 -4.84 23.18
CA LEU A 563 4.43 -5.30 24.55
C LEU A 563 4.20 -4.19 25.57
N SER A 564 4.68 -2.98 25.31
CA SER A 564 4.46 -1.78 26.13
C SER A 564 2.95 -1.51 26.28
N ALA A 565 2.22 -1.51 25.16
CA ALA A 565 0.78 -1.35 25.11
C ALA A 565 0.04 -2.39 25.95
N GLN A 566 0.42 -3.65 25.84
CA GLN A 566 -0.18 -4.73 26.64
C GLN A 566 0.07 -4.52 28.14
N VAL A 567 1.29 -4.15 28.54
CA VAL A 567 1.61 -3.92 29.96
C VAL A 567 0.86 -2.70 30.49
N CYS A 568 0.80 -1.59 29.75
CA CYS A 568 0.02 -0.39 30.12
C CYS A 568 -1.46 -0.73 30.34
N ARG A 569 -2.08 -1.46 29.39
CA ARG A 569 -3.47 -1.92 29.54
C ARG A 569 -3.67 -2.83 30.73
N ILE A 570 -2.71 -3.70 31.07
CA ILE A 570 -2.77 -4.51 32.29
C ILE A 570 -2.72 -3.62 33.54
N TYR A 571 -1.86 -2.60 33.58
CA TYR A 571 -1.79 -1.63 34.70
C TYR A 571 -3.10 -0.89 34.90
N TRP A 572 -3.69 -0.33 33.83
CA TRP A 572 -4.99 0.35 33.93
C TRP A 572 -6.11 -0.61 34.32
N ALA A 573 -6.16 -1.80 33.72
CA ALA A 573 -7.19 -2.78 34.02
C ALA A 573 -7.09 -3.39 35.44
N THR A 574 -5.92 -3.34 36.08
CA THR A 574 -5.72 -3.95 37.41
C THR A 574 -5.60 -2.94 38.54
N LEU A 575 -4.93 -1.83 38.29
CA LEU A 575 -4.56 -0.82 39.29
C LEU A 575 -5.23 0.54 39.04
N GLY A 576 -5.72 0.79 37.82
CA GLY A 576 -6.38 2.06 37.45
C GLY A 576 -5.42 3.27 37.46
N ARG A 577 -4.15 3.04 37.10
CA ARG A 577 -3.10 4.07 37.01
C ARG A 577 -2.01 3.65 36.03
N ASP A 578 -1.19 4.61 35.63
CA ASP A 578 -0.06 4.38 34.73
C ASP A 578 1.03 3.52 35.39
N PRO A 579 1.78 2.76 34.58
CA PRO A 579 2.96 2.08 35.06
C PRO A 579 4.07 3.07 35.46
N ASP A 580 4.87 2.69 36.45
CA ASP A 580 6.15 3.35 36.64
C ASP A 580 7.17 2.80 35.61
N PRO A 581 8.11 3.62 35.09
CA PRO A 581 9.03 3.18 34.03
C PRO A 581 9.82 1.91 34.37
N VAL A 582 10.24 1.76 35.63
CA VAL A 582 10.99 0.57 36.09
C VAL A 582 10.10 -0.67 36.11
N GLY A 583 8.84 -0.52 36.54
CA GLY A 583 7.83 -1.58 36.53
C GLY A 583 7.44 -2.02 35.12
N LEU A 584 7.23 -1.06 34.21
CA LEU A 584 6.94 -1.32 32.79
C LEU A 584 8.04 -2.18 32.17
N HIS A 585 9.30 -1.72 32.24
CA HIS A 585 10.46 -2.43 31.71
C HIS A 585 10.59 -3.83 32.27
N SER A 586 10.43 -3.98 33.59
CA SER A 586 10.55 -5.29 34.23
C SER A 586 9.51 -6.30 33.73
N TRP A 587 8.38 -5.84 33.19
CA TRP A 587 7.39 -6.71 32.57
C TRP A 587 7.66 -6.94 31.09
N ILE A 588 8.10 -5.91 30.34
CA ILE A 588 8.52 -6.04 28.94
C ILE A 588 9.67 -7.05 28.82
N ASP A 589 10.73 -6.92 29.61
CA ASP A 589 11.87 -7.85 29.62
C ASP A 589 11.41 -9.31 29.83
N LYS A 590 10.47 -9.52 30.75
CA LYS A 590 9.93 -10.85 31.03
C LYS A 590 9.13 -11.40 29.84
N LEU A 591 8.30 -10.57 29.22
CA LEU A 591 7.52 -10.95 28.04
C LEU A 591 8.47 -11.32 26.88
N GLN A 592 9.53 -10.55 26.66
CA GLN A 592 10.59 -10.85 25.69
C GLN A 592 11.33 -12.17 26.02
N ASP A 593 11.57 -12.45 27.31
CA ASP A 593 12.13 -13.72 27.79
C ASP A 593 11.13 -14.91 27.73
N GLY A 594 9.94 -14.73 27.15
CA GLY A 594 8.94 -15.77 26.90
C GLY A 594 7.96 -16.01 28.05
N VAL A 595 7.87 -15.10 29.03
CA VAL A 595 6.77 -15.08 30.01
C VAL A 595 5.47 -14.72 29.29
N THR A 596 4.35 -15.32 29.67
CA THR A 596 3.06 -15.03 29.00
C THR A 596 2.36 -13.82 29.60
N GLY A 597 1.49 -13.15 28.84
CA GLY A 597 0.63 -12.09 29.38
C GLY A 597 -0.22 -12.55 30.59
N LEU A 598 -0.56 -13.84 30.67
CA LEU A 598 -1.25 -14.42 31.82
C LEU A 598 -0.37 -14.45 33.08
N ASP A 599 0.93 -14.70 32.95
CA ASP A 599 1.88 -14.66 34.06
C ASP A 599 2.11 -13.22 34.54
N VAL A 600 2.11 -12.24 33.63
CA VAL A 600 2.14 -10.81 33.96
C VAL A 600 0.93 -10.46 34.81
N VAL A 601 -0.28 -10.72 34.31
CA VAL A 601 -1.53 -10.50 35.05
C VAL A 601 -1.54 -11.23 36.40
N SER A 602 -1.01 -12.44 36.47
CA SER A 602 -0.87 -13.19 37.73
C SER A 602 -0.03 -12.44 38.76
N GLY A 603 0.99 -11.68 38.32
CA GLY A 603 1.77 -10.78 39.17
C GLY A 603 0.95 -9.65 39.78
N PHE A 604 0.00 -9.09 39.01
CA PHE A 604 -0.89 -8.01 39.48
C PHE A 604 -2.01 -8.54 40.36
N VAL A 605 -2.72 -9.59 39.95
CA VAL A 605 -3.88 -10.15 40.67
C VAL A 605 -3.50 -10.62 42.07
N ASN A 606 -2.28 -11.12 42.24
CA ASN A 606 -1.77 -11.54 43.54
C ASN A 606 -1.26 -10.40 44.43
N SER A 607 -1.16 -9.18 43.90
CA SER A 607 -0.66 -8.01 44.63
C SER A 607 -1.65 -7.51 45.69
N ARG A 608 -1.13 -6.74 46.65
CA ARG A 608 -1.98 -6.06 47.66
C ARG A 608 -2.81 -4.94 47.03
N GLU A 609 -2.31 -4.34 45.97
CA GLU A 609 -2.91 -3.19 45.28
C GLU A 609 -4.14 -3.63 44.49
N PHE A 610 -4.04 -4.71 43.72
CA PHE A 610 -5.20 -5.30 43.04
C PHE A 610 -6.33 -5.66 44.01
N ARG A 611 -6.01 -6.26 45.16
CA ARG A 611 -7.01 -6.56 46.19
C ARG A 611 -7.65 -5.30 46.80
N SER A 612 -7.02 -4.14 46.72
CA SER A 612 -7.65 -2.89 47.15
C SER A 612 -8.61 -2.32 46.11
N VAL A 613 -8.39 -2.59 44.82
CA VAL A 613 -9.27 -2.17 43.73
C VAL A 613 -10.44 -3.15 43.54
N TYR A 614 -10.16 -4.46 43.51
CA TYR A 614 -11.15 -5.50 43.19
C TYR A 614 -11.71 -6.27 44.41
N GLY A 615 -11.04 -6.21 45.56
CA GLY A 615 -11.49 -6.86 46.81
C GLY A 615 -11.54 -8.39 46.78
N ASP A 616 -11.89 -9.00 47.92
CA ASP A 616 -12.34 -10.40 47.99
C ASP A 616 -13.83 -10.46 47.58
N SER A 617 -14.09 -10.14 46.31
CA SER A 617 -15.43 -10.04 45.70
C SER A 617 -15.99 -11.40 45.28
N THR A 618 -17.32 -11.53 45.17
CA THR A 618 -17.94 -12.65 44.45
C THR A 618 -17.65 -12.54 42.95
N ASP A 619 -17.78 -13.62 42.19
CA ASP A 619 -17.52 -13.59 40.73
C ASP A 619 -18.42 -12.58 40.01
N GLU A 620 -19.68 -12.47 40.42
CA GLU A 620 -20.64 -11.45 39.96
C GLU A 620 -20.14 -10.01 40.21
N ALA A 621 -19.65 -9.72 41.42
CA ALA A 621 -19.13 -8.40 41.77
C ALA A 621 -17.80 -8.11 41.05
N PHE A 622 -16.96 -9.14 40.87
CA PHE A 622 -15.69 -9.04 40.16
C PHE A 622 -15.88 -8.69 38.68
N ILE A 623 -16.78 -9.38 37.97
CA ILE A 623 -17.10 -9.07 36.57
C ILE A 623 -17.71 -7.68 36.44
N THR A 624 -18.61 -7.28 37.35
CA THR A 624 -19.17 -5.92 37.35
C THR A 624 -18.07 -4.85 37.45
N LEU A 625 -17.06 -5.07 38.30
CA LEU A 625 -15.92 -4.16 38.42
C LEU A 625 -15.03 -4.16 37.18
N LEU A 626 -14.85 -5.29 36.48
CA LEU A 626 -14.10 -5.30 35.21
C LEU A 626 -14.80 -4.47 34.14
N TYR A 627 -16.11 -4.62 33.96
CA TYR A 627 -16.86 -3.77 33.03
C TYR A 627 -16.76 -2.28 33.39
N SER A 628 -16.85 -1.94 34.68
CA SER A 628 -16.79 -0.54 35.11
C SER A 628 -15.40 0.06 34.99
N ASN A 629 -14.35 -0.66 35.39
CA ASN A 629 -13.00 -0.12 35.48
C ASN A 629 -12.26 -0.20 34.14
N VAL A 630 -12.56 -1.21 33.32
CA VAL A 630 -11.89 -1.42 32.03
C VAL A 630 -12.70 -0.81 30.90
N LEU A 631 -14.00 -1.05 30.85
CA LEU A 631 -14.84 -0.63 29.72
C LEU A 631 -15.68 0.63 30.02
N GLY A 632 -15.51 1.24 31.20
CA GLY A 632 -16.21 2.46 31.59
C GLY A 632 -17.74 2.33 31.70
N ARG A 633 -18.29 1.11 31.69
CA ARG A 633 -19.75 0.88 31.59
C ARG A 633 -20.25 -0.25 32.48
N ALA A 634 -21.57 -0.35 32.62
CA ALA A 634 -22.20 -1.49 33.26
C ALA A 634 -22.19 -2.72 32.33
N PRO A 635 -22.14 -3.95 32.87
CA PRO A 635 -22.21 -5.16 32.06
C PRO A 635 -23.57 -5.29 31.37
N ASP A 636 -23.57 -5.72 30.12
CA ASP A 636 -24.80 -6.14 29.46
C ASP A 636 -25.26 -7.52 30.00
N PRO A 637 -26.56 -7.86 29.94
CA PRO A 637 -27.08 -9.08 30.55
C PRO A 637 -26.44 -10.37 30.01
N GLY A 638 -26.13 -10.43 28.70
CA GLY A 638 -25.58 -11.63 28.07
C GLY A 638 -24.09 -11.81 28.35
N GLY A 639 -23.33 -10.73 28.28
CA GLY A 639 -21.92 -10.69 28.66
C GLY A 639 -21.74 -11.03 30.13
N PHE A 640 -22.56 -10.48 31.02
CA PHE A 640 -22.53 -10.78 32.45
C PHE A 640 -22.73 -12.28 32.74
N GLU A 641 -23.76 -12.88 32.16
CA GLU A 641 -24.08 -14.31 32.32
C GLU A 641 -22.94 -15.18 31.80
N THR A 642 -22.43 -14.89 30.60
CA THR A 642 -21.32 -15.65 29.99
C THR A 642 -20.06 -15.64 30.84
N TRP A 643 -19.65 -14.47 31.35
CA TRP A 643 -18.43 -14.35 32.15
C TRP A 643 -18.57 -15.01 33.53
N THR A 644 -19.72 -14.85 34.18
CA THR A 644 -19.98 -15.47 35.49
C THR A 644 -20.07 -17.00 35.38
N GLU A 645 -20.65 -17.55 34.31
CA GLU A 645 -20.66 -18.99 34.06
C GLU A 645 -19.25 -19.55 33.81
N ARG A 646 -18.39 -18.82 33.08
CA ARG A 646 -16.99 -19.24 32.84
C ARG A 646 -16.19 -19.31 34.13
N LEU A 647 -16.31 -18.31 35.02
CA LEU A 647 -15.67 -18.33 36.33
C LEU A 647 -16.21 -19.48 37.19
N ALA A 648 -17.53 -19.70 37.21
CA ALA A 648 -18.15 -20.83 37.90
C ALA A 648 -17.69 -22.19 37.32
N GLY A 649 -17.37 -22.24 36.03
CA GLY A 649 -16.81 -23.38 35.31
C GLY A 649 -15.32 -23.63 35.57
N GLY A 650 -14.65 -22.80 36.36
CA GLY A 650 -13.26 -22.97 36.78
C GLY A 650 -12.23 -22.12 36.03
N MET A 651 -12.66 -21.14 35.23
CA MET A 651 -11.77 -20.12 34.67
C MET A 651 -11.11 -19.31 35.79
N ALA A 652 -9.81 -19.03 35.65
CA ALA A 652 -9.08 -18.20 36.60
C ALA A 652 -9.45 -16.72 36.45
N ARG A 653 -9.41 -15.93 37.53
CA ARG A 653 -9.71 -14.48 37.47
C ARG A 653 -8.66 -13.73 36.66
N GLU A 654 -7.43 -14.21 36.70
CA GLU A 654 -6.31 -13.75 35.90
C GLU A 654 -6.62 -13.84 34.39
N GLU A 655 -7.27 -14.92 33.96
CA GLU A 655 -7.68 -15.08 32.57
C GLU A 655 -8.79 -14.10 32.18
N ALA A 656 -9.72 -13.82 33.10
CA ALA A 656 -10.74 -12.80 32.87
C ALA A 656 -10.13 -11.40 32.75
N VAL A 657 -9.20 -11.02 33.64
CA VAL A 657 -8.49 -9.73 33.55
C VAL A 657 -7.77 -9.60 32.21
N LEU A 658 -6.98 -10.61 31.81
CA LEU A 658 -6.23 -10.59 30.55
C LEU A 658 -7.16 -10.41 29.34
N ARG A 659 -8.29 -11.11 29.32
CA ARG A 659 -9.25 -11.01 28.20
C ARG A 659 -9.98 -9.68 28.15
N PHE A 660 -10.18 -9.00 29.28
CA PHE A 660 -10.73 -7.64 29.32
C PHE A 660 -9.68 -6.61 28.89
N SER A 661 -8.46 -6.69 29.42
CA SER A 661 -7.37 -5.77 29.07
C SER A 661 -6.93 -5.90 27.60
N GLU A 662 -7.11 -7.07 27.00
CA GLU A 662 -6.77 -7.31 25.59
C GLU A 662 -8.00 -7.41 24.69
N SER A 663 -9.17 -6.98 25.17
CA SER A 663 -10.38 -6.89 24.34
C SER A 663 -10.22 -5.80 23.27
N LEU A 664 -10.82 -6.01 22.10
CA LEU A 664 -10.79 -5.01 21.02
C LEU A 664 -11.34 -3.66 21.48
N GLU A 665 -12.42 -3.67 22.28
CA GLU A 665 -13.03 -2.47 22.87
C GLU A 665 -12.00 -1.67 23.71
N PHE A 666 -11.25 -2.34 24.59
CA PHE A 666 -10.28 -1.65 25.44
C PHE A 666 -9.00 -1.26 24.68
N LYS A 667 -8.57 -2.06 23.70
CA LYS A 667 -7.45 -1.70 22.82
C LYS A 667 -7.75 -0.42 22.06
N ASN A 668 -8.95 -0.31 21.48
CA ASN A 668 -9.37 0.87 20.74
C ASN A 668 -9.53 2.07 21.66
N SER A 669 -10.12 1.90 22.84
CA SER A 669 -10.35 3.03 23.77
C SER A 669 -9.08 3.52 24.49
N THR A 670 -7.95 2.84 24.35
CA THR A 670 -6.68 3.21 25.02
C THR A 670 -5.52 3.36 24.03
N ALA A 671 -5.77 3.28 22.73
CA ALA A 671 -4.72 3.34 21.72
C ALA A 671 -3.90 4.64 21.84
N ASP A 672 -4.58 5.78 21.97
CA ASP A 672 -3.93 7.08 22.09
C ASP A 672 -3.20 7.25 23.42
N ASP A 673 -3.82 6.84 24.54
CA ASP A 673 -3.21 6.87 25.88
C ASP A 673 -1.93 6.03 25.94
N VAL A 674 -1.90 4.89 25.25
CA VAL A 674 -0.72 4.01 25.18
C VAL A 674 0.41 4.69 24.42
N VAL A 675 0.12 5.33 23.29
CA VAL A 675 1.15 5.98 22.48
C VAL A 675 1.72 7.19 23.20
N ALA A 676 0.85 8.04 23.76
CA ALA A 676 1.28 9.16 24.62
C ALA A 676 2.21 8.66 25.75
N PHE A 677 1.83 7.57 26.42
CA PHE A 677 2.66 7.05 27.50
C PHE A 677 4.00 6.42 27.03
N SER A 678 3.99 5.66 25.93
CA SER A 678 5.16 4.89 25.45
C SER A 678 6.17 5.75 24.67
N TRP A 679 5.70 6.72 23.88
CA TRP A 679 6.55 7.54 23.01
C TRP A 679 6.92 8.89 23.62
N SER A 680 5.95 9.73 23.99
CA SER A 680 6.21 11.09 24.48
C SER A 680 6.83 11.10 25.88
N GLY A 681 6.27 10.32 26.82
CA GLY A 681 6.74 10.33 28.21
C GLY A 681 8.11 9.68 28.46
N LEU A 682 8.39 8.55 27.80
CA LEU A 682 9.62 7.78 28.03
C LEU A 682 10.80 8.30 27.20
N ARG A 683 10.59 8.63 25.92
CA ARG A 683 11.68 9.06 25.04
C ARG A 683 12.11 10.51 25.30
N ALA A 684 11.19 11.43 25.61
CA ALA A 684 11.58 12.78 26.01
C ALA A 684 12.39 12.79 27.33
N ALA A 685 12.04 11.93 28.28
CA ALA A 685 12.82 11.74 29.50
C ALA A 685 14.21 11.16 29.21
N ALA A 686 14.29 10.17 28.31
CA ALA A 686 15.56 9.59 27.85
C ALA A 686 16.44 10.61 27.13
N ALA A 687 15.87 11.41 26.22
CA ALA A 687 16.54 12.47 25.48
C ALA A 687 17.22 13.49 26.42
N ASN A 688 16.48 13.93 27.44
CA ASN A 688 16.99 14.82 28.49
C ASN A 688 18.18 14.20 29.25
N ASP A 689 18.13 12.90 29.55
CA ASP A 689 19.20 12.17 30.21
C ASP A 689 20.44 12.04 29.32
N VAL A 690 20.26 11.67 28.07
CA VAL A 690 21.35 11.51 27.09
C VAL A 690 22.08 12.83 26.86
N PHE A 691 21.38 13.91 26.55
CA PHE A 691 22.01 15.22 26.32
C PHE A 691 22.80 15.67 27.55
N ARG A 692 22.23 15.48 28.75
CA ARG A 692 22.88 15.81 30.01
C ARG A 692 24.14 14.99 30.26
N LEU A 693 24.14 13.70 29.90
CA LEU A 693 25.32 12.86 30.02
C LEU A 693 26.43 13.27 29.05
N TYR A 694 26.12 13.60 27.79
CA TYR A 694 27.08 14.15 26.84
C TYR A 694 27.73 15.44 27.39
N GLN A 695 26.92 16.36 27.92
CA GLN A 695 27.41 17.60 28.53
C GLN A 695 28.26 17.34 29.78
N ALA A 696 27.86 16.43 30.66
CA ALA A 696 28.59 16.14 31.90
C ALA A 696 29.93 15.42 31.65
N THR A 697 29.94 14.47 30.72
CA THR A 697 31.07 13.56 30.52
C THR A 697 32.00 14.01 29.41
N LEU A 698 31.49 14.59 28.32
CA LEU A 698 32.28 14.98 27.15
C LEU A 698 32.40 16.51 27.01
N GLY A 699 31.52 17.28 27.68
CA GLY A 699 31.58 18.74 27.68
C GLY A 699 31.14 19.38 26.36
N ARG A 700 30.30 18.69 25.60
CA ARG A 700 29.73 19.14 24.32
C ARG A 700 28.32 18.58 24.12
N ALA A 701 27.58 19.15 23.17
CA ALA A 701 26.36 18.56 22.66
C ALA A 701 26.67 17.24 21.90
N PRO A 702 25.72 16.29 21.88
CA PRO A 702 25.82 15.13 21.01
C PRO A 702 25.76 15.53 19.53
N ASP A 703 26.26 14.65 18.66
CA ASP A 703 25.82 14.61 17.27
C ASP A 703 24.45 13.92 17.20
N GLU A 704 23.63 14.29 16.22
CA GLU A 704 22.24 13.84 16.07
C GLU A 704 22.10 12.31 16.03
N ALA A 705 22.86 11.63 15.17
CA ALA A 705 22.85 10.16 15.09
C ALA A 705 23.22 9.50 16.43
N GLY A 706 24.23 10.03 17.12
CA GLY A 706 24.59 9.60 18.47
C GLY A 706 23.46 9.85 19.47
N PHE A 707 22.83 11.02 19.43
CA PHE A 707 21.73 11.38 20.31
C PHE A 707 20.56 10.39 20.18
N LEU A 708 20.04 10.19 18.96
CA LEU A 708 18.94 9.26 18.69
C LEU A 708 19.28 7.84 19.14
N THR A 709 20.46 7.33 18.79
CA THR A 709 20.91 5.98 19.18
C THR A 709 20.96 5.79 20.71
N TRP A 710 21.40 6.81 21.44
CA TRP A 710 21.45 6.72 22.91
C TRP A 710 20.07 6.91 23.53
N THR A 711 19.23 7.79 22.98
CA THR A 711 17.85 8.01 23.45
C THR A 711 17.04 6.73 23.33
N GLU A 712 17.15 6.04 22.18
CA GLU A 712 16.55 4.73 21.95
C GLU A 712 17.00 3.71 23.00
N ARG A 713 18.31 3.60 23.26
CA ARG A 713 18.82 2.67 24.29
C ARG A 713 18.32 2.98 25.70
N PHE A 714 18.14 4.25 26.03
CA PHE A 714 17.59 4.68 27.31
C PHE A 714 16.09 4.38 27.39
N ALA A 715 15.37 4.59 26.30
CA ALA A 715 13.98 4.16 26.15
C ALA A 715 13.86 2.63 26.28
N ASP A 716 14.85 1.87 25.80
CA ASP A 716 14.98 0.41 25.99
C ASP A 716 15.46 0.01 27.41
N GLY A 717 15.52 0.95 28.36
CA GLY A 717 15.75 0.66 29.78
C GLY A 717 17.21 0.70 30.21
N MET A 718 18.13 1.16 29.35
CA MET A 718 19.51 1.42 29.77
C MET A 718 19.56 2.46 30.90
N THR A 719 20.24 2.13 31.99
CA THR A 719 20.37 3.09 33.10
C THR A 719 21.43 4.16 32.80
N SER A 720 21.24 5.34 33.39
CA SER A 720 22.27 6.40 33.40
C SER A 720 23.63 5.89 33.92
N ALA A 721 23.66 4.92 34.84
CA ALA A 721 24.90 4.35 35.35
C ALA A 721 25.64 3.52 34.29
N ASP A 722 24.92 2.68 33.54
CA ASP A 722 25.48 1.86 32.46
C ASP A 722 26.03 2.73 31.32
N ALA A 723 25.30 3.79 30.98
CA ALA A 723 25.76 4.78 30.02
C ALA A 723 27.04 5.47 30.52
N ILE A 724 27.06 5.98 31.76
CA ILE A 724 28.26 6.61 32.34
C ILE A 724 29.47 5.69 32.30
N ASP A 725 29.31 4.40 32.62
CA ASP A 725 30.42 3.45 32.55
C ASP A 725 31.01 3.35 31.13
N ARG A 726 30.16 3.41 30.09
CA ARG A 726 30.59 3.45 28.68
C ARG A 726 31.25 4.78 28.31
N PHE A 727 30.67 5.92 28.69
CA PHE A 727 31.21 7.24 28.40
C PHE A 727 32.55 7.47 29.12
N VAL A 728 32.67 7.12 30.39
CA VAL A 728 33.89 7.25 31.19
C VAL A 728 35.02 6.36 30.66
N SER A 729 34.67 5.21 30.08
CA SER A 729 35.63 4.30 29.45
C SER A 729 36.02 4.71 28.02
N SER A 730 35.38 5.74 27.45
CA SER A 730 35.65 6.19 26.08
C SER A 730 37.02 6.87 25.97
N ALA A 731 37.63 6.78 24.78
CA ALA A 731 38.89 7.46 24.49
C ALA A 731 38.77 8.99 24.64
N GLU A 732 37.60 9.54 24.32
CA GLU A 732 37.29 10.96 24.44
C GLU A 732 37.29 11.42 25.91
N PHE A 733 36.60 10.69 26.80
CA PHE A 733 36.60 10.99 28.23
C PHE A 733 38.00 10.88 28.84
N VAL A 734 38.74 9.83 28.49
CA VAL A 734 40.13 9.65 28.95
C VAL A 734 41.04 10.80 28.48
N SER A 735 40.81 11.33 27.28
CA SER A 735 41.51 12.51 26.78
C SER A 735 41.16 13.78 27.57
N SER A 736 39.89 13.98 27.91
CA SER A 736 39.40 15.18 28.59
C SER A 736 39.68 15.20 30.09
N TYR A 737 39.58 14.04 30.77
CA TYR A 737 39.72 13.92 32.22
C TYR A 737 41.06 13.28 32.67
N GLY A 738 41.77 12.57 31.79
CA GLY A 738 43.13 12.07 32.01
C GLY A 738 43.33 11.13 33.20
N SER A 739 44.60 10.79 33.49
CA SER A 739 44.99 10.11 34.73
C SER A 739 45.10 11.11 35.89
N THR A 740 43.96 11.53 36.42
CA THR A 740 43.87 12.55 37.49
C THR A 740 43.89 11.93 38.88
N SER A 741 44.41 12.66 39.86
CA SER A 741 44.14 12.38 41.29
C SER A 741 42.66 12.66 41.62
N ASP A 742 42.15 12.10 42.72
CA ASP A 742 40.74 12.33 43.12
C ASP A 742 40.42 13.83 43.30
N ASN A 743 41.39 14.60 43.77
CA ASN A 743 41.24 16.06 43.91
C ASN A 743 41.14 16.77 42.56
N GLU A 744 41.99 16.41 41.60
CA GLU A 744 41.93 16.97 40.25
C GLU A 744 40.64 16.53 39.54
N PHE A 745 40.22 15.28 39.71
CA PHE A 745 39.00 14.73 39.14
C PHE A 745 37.74 15.47 39.63
N ILE A 746 37.55 15.61 40.95
CA ILE A 746 36.41 16.35 41.50
C ILE A 746 36.46 17.82 41.08
N THR A 747 37.64 18.45 41.05
CA THR A 747 37.78 19.84 40.60
C THR A 747 37.35 19.99 39.13
N LEU A 748 37.69 19.03 38.27
CA LEU A 748 37.23 19.00 36.88
C LEU A 748 35.71 18.82 36.78
N LEU A 749 35.08 17.98 37.60
CA LEU A 749 33.61 17.86 37.61
C LEU A 749 32.93 19.17 38.00
N TYR A 750 33.44 19.88 39.00
CA TYR A 750 32.92 21.22 39.35
C TYR A 750 33.09 22.22 38.18
N ASN A 751 34.24 22.23 37.52
CA ASN A 751 34.50 23.16 36.43
C ASN A 751 33.69 22.82 35.17
N ASN A 752 33.66 21.56 34.75
CA ASN A 752 33.04 21.15 33.50
C ASN A 752 31.51 21.01 33.67
N VAL A 753 31.07 20.34 34.74
CA VAL A 753 29.64 20.06 34.97
C VAL A 753 28.93 21.20 35.68
N LEU A 754 29.59 21.95 36.58
CA LEU A 754 28.93 23.05 37.31
C LEU A 754 29.42 24.44 36.91
N ASN A 755 30.44 24.55 36.04
CA ASN A 755 31.00 25.82 35.57
C ASN A 755 31.42 26.77 36.70
N ARG A 756 31.97 26.18 37.77
CA ARG A 756 32.50 26.93 38.91
C ARG A 756 33.61 26.17 39.60
N THR A 757 34.45 26.89 40.33
CA THR A 757 35.42 26.25 41.23
C THR A 757 34.72 25.61 42.43
N PRO A 758 35.20 24.46 42.93
CA PRO A 758 34.65 23.85 44.14
C PRO A 758 34.81 24.76 45.35
N ASP A 759 33.78 24.83 46.20
CA ASP A 759 33.95 25.41 47.53
C ASP A 759 34.72 24.43 48.44
N PRO A 760 35.45 24.91 49.46
CA PRO A 760 36.30 24.05 50.29
C PRO A 760 35.55 22.91 50.99
N GLY A 761 34.30 23.14 51.43
CA GLY A 761 33.50 22.13 52.12
C GLY A 761 32.92 21.08 51.17
N GLY A 762 32.46 21.51 50.00
CA GLY A 762 32.02 20.64 48.92
C GLY A 762 33.14 19.72 48.45
N LEU A 763 34.34 20.26 48.21
CA LEU A 763 35.52 19.48 47.81
C LEU A 763 35.89 18.42 48.86
N GLU A 764 35.98 18.82 50.13
CA GLU A 764 36.32 17.91 51.23
C GLU A 764 35.29 16.77 51.35
N THR A 765 34.00 17.07 51.20
CA THR A 765 32.92 16.08 51.25
C THR A 765 33.05 15.03 50.15
N TRP A 766 33.32 15.45 48.92
CA TRP A 766 33.48 14.53 47.79
C TRP A 766 34.74 13.67 47.91
N LEU A 767 35.85 14.26 48.33
CA LEU A 767 37.09 13.53 48.57
C LEU A 767 36.93 12.48 49.69
N GLY A 768 36.20 12.81 50.75
CA GLY A 768 35.86 11.85 51.80
C GLY A 768 35.11 10.64 51.25
N ARG A 769 34.08 10.87 50.42
CA ARG A 769 33.29 9.79 49.81
C ARG A 769 34.12 8.88 48.90
N LEU A 770 34.99 9.45 48.07
CA LEU A 770 35.90 8.65 47.23
C LEU A 770 36.86 7.83 48.10
N SER A 771 37.40 8.41 49.19
CA SER A 771 38.26 7.70 50.12
C SER A 771 37.55 6.57 50.89
N ASP A 772 36.24 6.71 51.10
CA ASP A 772 35.37 5.71 51.72
C ASP A 772 34.89 4.61 50.74
N GLY A 773 35.34 4.66 49.47
CA GLY A 773 35.12 3.60 48.48
C GLY A 773 34.08 3.90 47.40
N MET A 774 33.55 5.13 47.31
CA MET A 774 32.69 5.55 46.19
C MET A 774 33.46 5.47 44.87
N ALA A 775 32.82 4.93 43.82
CA ALA A 775 33.40 4.90 42.49
C ALA A 775 33.39 6.29 41.84
N ARG A 776 34.36 6.57 40.98
CA ARG A 776 34.38 7.84 40.21
C ARG A 776 33.18 7.97 39.28
N THR A 777 32.69 6.86 38.72
CA THR A 777 31.47 6.82 37.88
C THR A 777 30.22 7.21 38.68
N GLU A 778 30.13 6.81 39.95
CA GLU A 778 29.07 7.27 40.85
C GLU A 778 29.16 8.79 41.14
N ALA A 779 30.38 9.34 41.23
CA ALA A 779 30.55 10.79 41.36
C ALA A 779 30.05 11.52 40.10
N VAL A 780 30.39 11.04 38.90
CA VAL A 780 29.89 11.59 37.63
C VAL A 780 28.36 11.59 37.61
N LEU A 781 27.74 10.46 37.96
CA LEU A 781 26.28 10.32 37.99
C LEU A 781 25.65 11.39 38.88
N ARG A 782 26.13 11.53 40.12
CA ARG A 782 25.59 12.48 41.08
C ARG A 782 25.81 13.95 40.70
N PHE A 783 26.86 14.27 39.95
CA PHE A 783 27.06 15.62 39.40
C PHE A 783 26.12 15.88 38.22
N SER A 784 26.02 14.92 37.30
CA SER A 784 25.10 15.00 36.16
C SER A 784 23.64 15.09 36.63
N ASP A 785 23.30 14.47 37.75
CA ASP A 785 21.94 14.44 38.26
C ASP A 785 21.62 15.54 39.27
N SER A 786 22.56 16.48 39.46
CA SER A 786 22.37 17.57 40.40
C SER A 786 21.31 18.56 39.89
N VAL A 787 20.50 19.09 40.82
CA VAL A 787 19.51 20.15 40.52
C VAL A 787 20.16 21.35 39.81
N GLU A 788 21.39 21.69 40.21
CA GLU A 788 22.18 22.76 39.61
C GLU A 788 22.48 22.50 38.12
N PHE A 789 22.82 21.26 37.76
CA PHE A 789 23.20 20.94 36.39
C PHE A 789 21.98 20.72 35.48
N ARG A 790 20.92 20.05 35.96
CA ARG A 790 19.67 19.88 35.21
C ARG A 790 19.10 21.24 34.76
N ALA A 791 19.02 22.21 35.69
CA ALA A 791 18.56 23.57 35.39
C ALA A 791 19.46 24.34 34.39
N ARG A 792 20.70 23.88 34.19
CA ARG A 792 21.65 24.48 33.24
C ARG A 792 21.64 23.80 31.88
N SER A 793 21.48 22.47 31.84
CA SER A 793 21.53 21.70 30.59
C SER A 793 20.25 21.81 29.79
N GLU A 794 19.11 21.98 30.44
CA GLU A 794 17.79 22.02 29.80
C GLU A 794 17.63 23.16 28.76
N PRO A 795 17.96 24.44 29.04
CA PRO A 795 17.92 25.48 28.01
C PRO A 795 18.89 25.24 26.85
N LEU A 796 20.04 24.60 27.12
CA LEU A 796 21.05 24.31 26.09
C LEU A 796 20.57 23.19 25.15
N MET A 797 19.83 22.22 25.66
CA MET A 797 19.23 21.16 24.84
C MET A 797 18.15 21.74 23.94
N LYS A 798 17.25 22.55 24.51
CA LYS A 798 16.18 23.21 23.76
C LYS A 798 16.72 24.08 22.62
N GLU A 799 17.74 24.90 22.89
CA GLU A 799 18.40 25.71 21.86
C GLU A 799 19.09 24.83 20.81
N TRP A 800 19.77 23.76 21.24
CA TRP A 800 20.43 22.83 20.33
C TRP A 800 19.45 22.10 19.41
N LEU A 801 18.31 21.60 19.92
CA LEU A 801 17.31 20.91 19.12
C LEU A 801 16.68 21.85 18.08
N ARG A 802 16.31 23.07 18.48
CA ARG A 802 15.80 24.09 17.53
C ARG A 802 16.84 24.49 16.47
N ASP A 803 18.12 24.51 16.82
CA ASP A 803 19.21 24.82 15.89
C ASP A 803 19.47 23.71 14.85
N LEU A 804 18.98 22.48 15.08
CA LEU A 804 19.01 21.42 14.07
C LEU A 804 18.04 21.72 12.91
N GLY A 805 16.98 22.47 13.18
CA GLY A 805 15.89 22.74 12.23
C GLY A 805 14.63 21.99 12.62
N THR A 806 13.57 22.21 11.84
CA THR A 806 12.36 21.37 11.93
C THR A 806 12.72 19.96 11.48
N ASP A 807 12.37 18.98 12.29
CA ASP A 807 12.46 17.57 11.97
C ASP A 807 11.26 17.20 11.10
N ASP A 808 10.10 16.96 11.72
CA ASP A 808 8.89 16.62 10.98
C ASP A 808 7.87 17.77 10.97
N THR A 809 7.06 17.82 9.92
CA THR A 809 5.92 18.73 9.79
C THR A 809 4.63 17.92 9.69
N LEU A 810 3.77 18.08 10.68
CA LEU A 810 2.51 17.34 10.81
C LEU A 810 1.34 18.28 10.61
N ASP A 811 0.56 17.99 9.59
CA ASP A 811 -0.59 18.75 9.15
C ASP A 811 -1.80 17.83 9.10
N GLY A 812 -2.62 17.87 10.14
CA GLY A 812 -3.78 16.98 10.23
C GLY A 812 -4.86 17.26 9.17
N GLY A 813 -4.90 18.45 8.57
CA GLY A 813 -6.05 18.85 7.77
C GLY A 813 -7.37 18.91 8.58
N SER A 814 -8.50 18.74 7.92
CA SER A 814 -9.84 18.82 8.53
C SER A 814 -10.23 17.53 9.25
N GLY A 815 -11.17 17.59 10.21
CA GLY A 815 -11.64 16.43 10.99
C GLY A 815 -10.95 16.28 12.34
N SER A 816 -10.97 15.08 12.93
CA SER A 816 -10.55 14.84 14.31
C SER A 816 -9.23 14.07 14.40
N ASN A 817 -8.11 14.80 14.37
CA ASN A 817 -6.80 14.19 14.10
C ASN A 817 -5.95 13.98 15.35
N VAL A 818 -5.18 12.89 15.38
CA VAL A 818 -4.16 12.62 16.40
C VAL A 818 -2.79 12.82 15.79
N LEU A 819 -2.03 13.77 16.35
CA LEU A 819 -0.70 14.15 15.89
C LEU A 819 0.33 13.77 16.95
N VAL A 820 1.35 13.03 16.52
CA VAL A 820 2.46 12.56 17.35
C VAL A 820 3.75 12.88 16.60
N GLY A 821 4.48 13.87 17.09
CA GLY A 821 5.86 14.15 16.72
C GLY A 821 6.86 13.04 17.10
N GLY A 822 8.11 13.44 17.19
CA GLY A 822 9.27 12.62 17.43
C GLY A 822 10.10 13.13 18.61
N VAL A 823 11.39 12.84 18.59
CA VAL A 823 12.32 13.26 19.67
C VAL A 823 12.97 14.61 19.38
N LEU A 824 13.03 15.00 18.10
CA LEU A 824 13.64 16.24 17.67
C LEU A 824 12.57 17.35 17.60
N SER A 825 12.78 18.37 16.79
CA SER A 825 11.95 19.58 16.82
C SER A 825 10.89 19.55 15.74
N ASP A 826 9.66 19.25 16.12
CA ASP A 826 8.57 19.09 15.15
C ASP A 826 7.77 20.39 14.93
N CYS A 827 7.03 20.42 13.83
CA CYS A 827 6.13 21.50 13.48
C CYS A 827 4.71 20.97 13.32
N PHE A 828 3.82 21.38 14.22
CA PHE A 828 2.39 21.08 14.12
C PHE A 828 1.66 22.24 13.43
N VAL A 829 1.01 21.95 12.31
CA VAL A 829 0.33 22.95 11.47
C VAL A 829 -1.17 22.90 11.71
N PHE A 830 -1.78 24.06 11.93
CA PHE A 830 -3.22 24.23 12.06
C PHE A 830 -3.69 25.36 11.16
N ARG A 831 -4.74 25.12 10.35
CA ARG A 831 -5.31 26.15 9.47
C ARG A 831 -6.73 26.51 9.84
N ALA A 832 -7.07 27.79 9.68
CA ALA A 832 -8.43 28.26 9.91
C ALA A 832 -9.47 27.70 8.91
N SER A 833 -9.04 27.07 7.81
CA SER A 833 -9.90 26.38 6.84
C SER A 833 -10.31 24.97 7.28
N ASP A 834 -9.59 24.40 8.24
CA ASP A 834 -9.60 22.97 8.51
C ASP A 834 -10.45 22.73 9.77
N GLU A 835 -11.79 22.81 9.63
CA GLU A 835 -12.71 22.63 10.77
C GLU A 835 -12.51 21.23 11.41
N GLY A 836 -12.33 21.17 12.74
CA GLY A 836 -11.86 19.93 13.34
C GLY A 836 -11.45 19.98 14.82
N GLN A 837 -11.14 18.80 15.38
CA GLN A 837 -10.60 18.62 16.73
C GLN A 837 -9.28 17.86 16.69
N HIS A 838 -8.16 18.50 17.02
CA HIS A 838 -6.86 17.85 16.99
C HIS A 838 -6.35 17.54 18.40
N SER A 839 -5.69 16.39 18.56
CA SER A 839 -4.99 15.97 19.77
C SER A 839 -3.50 15.85 19.48
N VAL A 840 -2.69 16.69 20.12
CA VAL A 840 -1.22 16.60 20.07
C VAL A 840 -0.75 15.89 21.33
N LEU A 841 -0.16 14.70 21.17
CA LEU A 841 0.17 13.82 22.29
C LEU A 841 1.58 14.02 22.88
N ASP A 842 2.45 14.74 22.19
CA ASP A 842 3.88 14.82 22.49
C ASP A 842 4.47 16.21 22.24
N LEU A 843 3.74 17.25 22.62
CA LEU A 843 4.27 18.60 22.50
C LEU A 843 5.42 18.85 23.49
N GLU A 844 6.62 19.08 22.97
CA GLU A 844 7.79 19.49 23.73
C GLU A 844 8.13 20.97 23.62
N ALA A 845 9.04 21.40 24.49
CA ALA A 845 9.42 22.81 24.60
C ALA A 845 10.18 23.30 23.37
N TRP A 846 10.79 22.42 22.58
CA TRP A 846 11.58 22.78 21.41
C TRP A 846 10.75 22.85 20.14
N ASP A 847 9.61 22.16 20.08
CA ASP A 847 8.69 22.15 18.94
C ASP A 847 8.11 23.51 18.60
N THR A 848 7.49 23.54 17.43
CA THR A 848 6.85 24.71 16.85
C THR A 848 5.40 24.44 16.50
N LEU A 849 4.60 25.50 16.58
CA LEU A 849 3.19 25.53 16.28
C LEU A 849 2.94 26.60 15.23
N GLU A 850 2.43 26.18 14.07
CA GLU A 850 2.12 27.05 12.95
C GLU A 850 0.60 27.24 12.83
N PHE A 851 0.14 28.49 12.85
CA PHE A 851 -1.27 28.84 12.78
C PHE A 851 -1.56 29.66 11.51
N GLU A 852 -2.01 28.99 10.46
CA GLU A 852 -2.25 29.61 9.16
C GLU A 852 -3.71 30.09 9.00
N GLY A 853 -3.90 31.22 8.31
CA GLY A 853 -5.24 31.71 7.97
C GLY A 853 -6.05 32.34 9.13
N PHE A 854 -5.61 32.22 10.39
CA PHE A 854 -6.26 32.85 11.55
C PHE A 854 -6.07 34.38 11.62
N GLY A 855 -5.05 34.90 10.93
CA GLY A 855 -4.75 36.35 10.89
C GLY A 855 -4.00 36.88 12.11
N TYR A 856 -3.37 36.00 12.89
CA TYR A 856 -2.50 36.39 13.99
C TYR A 856 -1.19 37.00 13.50
N SER A 857 -0.64 37.91 14.30
CA SER A 857 0.61 38.63 14.03
C SER A 857 1.56 38.63 15.23
N SER A 858 1.16 37.98 16.33
CA SER A 858 1.96 37.84 17.54
C SER A 858 1.49 36.69 18.42
N ALA A 859 2.41 36.15 19.24
CA ALA A 859 2.12 35.04 20.16
C ALA A 859 1.04 35.41 21.19
N ASN A 860 0.91 36.70 21.52
CA ASN A 860 -0.12 37.17 22.45
C ASN A 860 -1.54 37.03 21.89
N GLU A 861 -1.69 37.06 20.56
CA GLU A 861 -2.99 36.87 19.92
C GLU A 861 -3.39 35.40 20.02
N ILE A 862 -2.50 34.46 19.68
CA ILE A 862 -2.72 33.01 19.85
C ILE A 862 -3.02 32.66 21.32
N ARG A 863 -2.23 33.17 22.27
CA ARG A 863 -2.45 32.92 23.71
C ARG A 863 -3.79 33.40 24.24
N ALA A 864 -4.47 34.33 23.55
CA ALA A 864 -5.81 34.75 23.95
C ALA A 864 -6.87 33.65 23.74
N HIS A 865 -6.55 32.66 22.91
CA HIS A 865 -7.37 31.49 22.58
C HIS A 865 -6.96 30.23 23.35
N LEU A 866 -5.91 30.30 24.16
CA LEU A 866 -5.43 29.17 24.96
C LEU A 866 -6.04 29.16 26.36
N THR A 867 -6.50 27.98 26.80
CA THR A 867 -6.97 27.73 28.16
C THR A 867 -6.24 26.54 28.76
N GLU A 868 -5.78 26.68 30.01
CA GLU A 868 -5.11 25.60 30.72
C GLU A 868 -6.14 24.80 31.54
N SER A 869 -6.06 23.48 31.47
CA SER A 869 -6.80 22.52 32.29
C SER A 869 -5.82 21.57 32.99
N GLU A 870 -6.31 20.66 33.84
CA GLU A 870 -5.42 19.77 34.59
C GLU A 870 -4.73 18.78 33.64
N GLY A 871 -3.45 19.04 33.31
CA GLY A 871 -2.63 18.19 32.45
C GLY A 871 -2.75 18.45 30.94
N ALA A 872 -3.38 19.55 30.51
CA ALA A 872 -3.48 19.89 29.09
C ALA A 872 -3.69 21.39 28.85
N VAL A 873 -3.34 21.85 27.64
CA VAL A 873 -3.69 23.18 27.12
C VAL A 873 -4.62 23.02 25.93
N LEU A 874 -5.72 23.77 25.91
CA LEU A 874 -6.71 23.79 24.84
C LEU A 874 -6.61 25.10 24.05
N PHE A 875 -6.52 25.02 22.72
CA PHE A 875 -6.73 26.12 21.78
C PHE A 875 -8.12 26.04 21.14
N GLU A 876 -8.84 27.16 21.05
CA GLU A 876 -10.10 27.25 20.30
C GLU A 876 -10.21 28.57 19.51
N ASP A 877 -10.25 28.49 18.18
CA ASP A 877 -10.63 29.60 17.30
C ASP A 877 -11.10 29.11 15.93
N ALA A 878 -11.89 29.91 15.21
CA ALA A 878 -12.33 29.67 13.83
C ALA A 878 -12.95 28.29 13.51
N GLY A 879 -13.42 27.53 14.51
CA GLY A 879 -13.96 26.17 14.30
C GLY A 879 -12.93 25.05 14.48
N VAL A 880 -11.68 25.41 14.79
CA VAL A 880 -10.57 24.51 15.11
C VAL A 880 -10.39 24.44 16.63
N SER A 881 -10.30 23.22 17.15
CA SER A 881 -10.01 22.93 18.56
C SER A 881 -8.76 22.07 18.64
N VAL A 882 -7.76 22.44 19.44
CA VAL A 882 -6.54 21.64 19.62
C VAL A 882 -6.29 21.37 21.09
N VAL A 883 -6.15 20.10 21.47
CA VAL A 883 -5.74 19.68 22.80
C VAL A 883 -4.27 19.30 22.77
N PHE A 884 -3.44 20.08 23.47
CA PHE A 884 -2.05 19.76 23.74
C PHE A 884 -1.97 18.98 25.06
N HIS A 885 -1.74 17.68 24.97
CA HIS A 885 -1.63 16.79 26.13
C HIS A 885 -0.31 17.01 26.87
N ASP A 886 -0.31 16.79 28.20
CA ASP A 886 0.83 16.98 29.11
C ASP A 886 1.52 18.37 29.05
N ALA A 887 0.82 19.35 28.46
CA ALA A 887 1.30 20.72 28.32
C ALA A 887 0.80 21.65 29.43
N SER A 888 1.50 22.76 29.61
CA SER A 888 1.05 23.91 30.42
C SER A 888 1.28 25.21 29.66
N LEU A 889 0.60 26.30 30.02
CA LEU A 889 0.84 27.60 29.37
C LEU A 889 2.28 28.09 29.53
N SER A 890 3.01 27.57 30.53
CA SER A 890 4.42 27.90 30.73
C SER A 890 5.37 27.18 29.78
N LEU A 891 4.92 26.09 29.15
CA LEU A 891 5.65 25.39 28.09
C LEU A 891 5.70 26.25 26.81
N LEU A 892 4.56 26.87 26.47
CA LEU A 892 4.29 27.62 25.25
C LEU A 892 4.93 29.02 25.20
N ASP A 893 6.23 29.07 24.96
CA ASP A 893 6.99 30.32 24.83
C ASP A 893 6.83 31.02 23.47
N ASP A 894 7.29 32.28 23.37
CA ASP A 894 7.15 33.08 22.14
C ASP A 894 7.88 32.46 20.94
N GLY A 895 8.89 31.62 21.18
CA GLY A 895 9.68 30.99 20.12
C GLY A 895 9.07 29.71 19.57
N MET A 896 7.95 29.24 20.11
CA MET A 896 7.20 28.10 19.55
C MET A 896 6.26 28.53 18.43
N PHE A 897 5.77 29.78 18.45
CA PHE A 897 4.75 30.23 17.50
C PHE A 897 5.35 30.76 16.21
N VAL A 898 4.96 30.15 15.09
CA VAL A 898 5.31 30.57 13.72
C VAL A 898 4.14 31.35 13.12
N PHE A 899 4.42 32.42 12.35
CA PHE A 899 3.45 33.38 11.80
C PHE A 899 3.60 33.59 10.31
#